data_AF-A0AAJ7DZT3-F1
#
_entry.id   AF-A0AAJ7DZT3-F1
#
_cell.length_a   1.000
_cell.length_b   1.000
_cell.length_c   1.000
_cell.angle_alpha   90.00
_cell.angle_beta   90.00
_cell.angle_gamma   90.00
#
_symmetry.space_group_name_H-M   'P 1'
#
loop_
_entity.id
_entity.type
_entity.pdbx_description
1 polymer ?
#
loop_
_entity_poly.entity_id
_entity_poly.type
_entity_poly.pdbx_seq_one_letter_code
_entity_poly.pdbx_strand_id
1 'polypeptide(L)'
;MSEALAQHFITEEFTPEKFVKNLSSHCIGAEDLRHQRAKIQELADSISALLKLNVYQNYNQFIETAKEISHLETEMYQLSQLLSEQRSLLSIFGTNQNIVFENNFEIKSPTSVEFQFKEEESKLKLIQLLENVEGAMSLLETPGRMCLYEGSLLELDPVEGLPLKRIHAYLFNDVLMIASWLANGNRRGPPRYKMQVIYDLQSLAIVNIKDLGTVKLAFKLLSFPDTRVFQCTNAISKREWLEKCEQAKKLKIAQETQLKPIHTKKSTKMELLYTVSQSKYSETGTVGNNKIDKHHFYEPFPEWMLEVTEDLDSCIAQRHFEKAYKLIEKAKVFVNNALPTPQLNETTLKINSRSYFLINVLTRELELSVEAKSLQGGGLRSARRAVKLLIQMDHTAQACQLYLKLCSASLKARLKRVKREGTTVPYIKQLSAIAFSNIFELSQEFLKIFPQITNCASALVLWCSHEIKFLVSHLIKQMFIPQVSLSVLVECIIMIRNHCKQLTQMGMDFQYQLDNQLKIPLSRTLQDTGEKYMDAIKVRASEDNWKLSNLQTTQNFLNLLAELDNLGIPLPESCIKNKYWISLTNNTLAFAKLYIGLLEDCLNLITPETSNVIEEVLISVLQIQIQHIQSSIFNCKFKQDKNLMQDNAKYFHDVIIGRCLELYKSVIGYDFKKLLVLQEKFCFETISISNKPRPVPRTSIPKYSTTEFI
;
A
#
# COMPACT_ATOMS: atom_id res chain seq x y z
N MET A 1 -0.58 -13.71 40.00
CA MET A 1 -1.93 -13.96 40.59
C MET A 1 -2.71 -12.68 40.92
N SER A 2 -2.07 -11.56 41.31
CA SER A 2 -2.75 -10.26 41.52
C SER A 2 -3.29 -9.63 40.22
N GLU A 3 -2.59 -9.76 39.09
CA GLU A 3 -3.04 -9.26 37.79
C GLU A 3 -4.29 -9.98 37.25
N ALA A 4 -4.44 -11.27 37.56
CA ALA A 4 -5.63 -12.05 37.16
C ALA A 4 -6.90 -11.55 37.86
N LEU A 5 -6.79 -11.13 39.13
CA LEU A 5 -7.89 -10.52 39.87
C LEU A 5 -8.26 -9.14 39.32
N ALA A 6 -7.26 -8.32 38.95
CA ALA A 6 -7.49 -7.01 38.34
C ALA A 6 -8.24 -7.12 36.99
N GLN A 7 -7.90 -8.11 36.16
CA GLN A 7 -8.60 -8.36 34.90
C GLN A 7 -10.06 -8.80 35.09
N HIS A 8 -10.37 -9.55 36.16
CA HIS A 8 -11.74 -9.94 36.50
C HIS A 8 -12.62 -8.76 36.97
N PHE A 9 -12.04 -7.68 37.51
CA PHE A 9 -12.80 -6.48 37.91
C PHE A 9 -13.10 -5.54 36.73
N ILE A 10 -12.42 -5.70 35.59
CA ILE A 10 -12.54 -4.81 34.42
C ILE A 10 -13.67 -5.27 33.48
N THR A 11 -14.14 -6.51 33.60
CA THR A 11 -15.21 -7.05 32.76
C THR A 11 -16.57 -6.44 33.11
N GLU A 12 -17.34 -6.00 32.10
CA GLU A 12 -18.66 -5.35 32.27
C GLU A 12 -19.73 -6.24 32.96
N GLU A 13 -19.53 -7.56 33.02
CA GLU A 13 -20.41 -8.53 33.68
C GLU A 13 -20.06 -8.81 35.16
N PHE A 14 -19.17 -8.02 35.77
CA PHE A 14 -18.74 -8.26 37.14
C PHE A 14 -19.85 -7.95 38.16
N THR A 15 -20.35 -8.99 38.85
CA THR A 15 -21.27 -8.84 39.99
C THR A 15 -20.54 -9.05 41.33
N PRO A 16 -20.44 -8.03 42.20
CA PRO A 16 -19.67 -8.10 43.44
C PRO A 16 -20.21 -9.15 44.41
N GLU A 17 -21.53 -9.35 44.45
CA GLU A 17 -22.16 -10.33 45.35
C GLU A 17 -21.81 -11.78 45.00
N LYS A 18 -21.76 -12.13 43.70
CA LYS A 18 -21.37 -13.48 43.26
C LYS A 18 -19.88 -13.71 43.52
N PHE A 19 -19.06 -12.69 43.34
CA PHE A 19 -17.63 -12.75 43.60
C PHE A 19 -17.33 -12.97 45.08
N VAL A 20 -17.98 -12.24 45.98
CA VAL A 20 -17.83 -12.42 47.44
C VAL A 20 -18.36 -13.79 47.88
N LYS A 21 -19.47 -14.28 47.30
CA LYS A 21 -19.99 -15.64 47.56
C LYS A 21 -19.03 -16.74 47.10
N ASN A 22 -18.41 -16.58 45.94
CA ASN A 22 -17.43 -17.54 45.44
C ASN A 22 -16.14 -17.52 46.28
N LEU A 23 -15.67 -16.33 46.68
CA LEU A 23 -14.52 -16.21 47.58
C LEU A 23 -14.79 -16.83 48.96
N SER A 24 -15.96 -16.59 49.55
CA SER A 24 -16.30 -17.18 50.86
C SER A 24 -16.50 -18.69 50.79
N SER A 25 -16.93 -19.24 49.64
CA SER A 25 -17.06 -20.69 49.45
C SER A 25 -15.72 -21.43 49.32
N HIS A 26 -14.67 -20.74 48.85
CA HIS A 26 -13.35 -21.34 48.61
C HIS A 26 -12.38 -21.13 49.79
N CYS A 27 -12.67 -20.21 50.71
CA CYS A 27 -11.81 -19.91 51.85
C CYS A 27 -12.21 -20.74 53.08
N ILE A 28 -11.31 -21.58 53.57
CA ILE A 28 -11.51 -22.42 54.76
C ILE A 28 -10.89 -21.69 55.96
N GLY A 29 -11.59 -20.69 56.50
CA GLY A 29 -11.21 -20.03 57.74
C GLY A 29 -11.21 -18.49 57.71
N ALA A 30 -11.21 -17.88 58.90
CA ALA A 30 -11.27 -16.43 59.08
C ALA A 30 -9.95 -15.71 58.70
N GLU A 31 -8.82 -16.42 58.73
CA GLU A 31 -7.50 -15.86 58.41
C GLU A 31 -7.30 -15.65 56.91
N ASP A 32 -7.71 -16.61 56.08
CA ASP A 32 -7.64 -16.52 54.62
C ASP A 32 -8.53 -15.39 54.07
N LEU A 33 -9.72 -15.21 54.65
CA LEU A 33 -10.62 -14.10 54.30
C LEU A 33 -10.02 -12.73 54.67
N ARG A 34 -9.33 -12.63 55.81
CA ARG A 34 -8.63 -11.40 56.20
C ARG A 34 -7.47 -11.10 55.26
N HIS A 35 -6.71 -12.12 54.85
CA HIS A 35 -5.60 -11.96 53.92
C HIS A 35 -6.07 -11.56 52.51
N GLN A 36 -7.16 -12.15 52.00
CA GLN A 36 -7.75 -11.72 50.73
C GLN A 36 -8.35 -10.31 50.79
N ARG A 37 -8.99 -9.95 51.91
CA ARG A 37 -9.47 -8.57 52.12
C ARG A 37 -8.31 -7.56 52.12
N ALA A 38 -7.20 -7.89 52.79
CA ALA A 38 -6.01 -7.04 52.80
C ALA A 38 -5.44 -6.84 51.39
N LYS A 39 -5.39 -7.90 50.57
CA LYS A 39 -4.95 -7.82 49.16
C LYS A 39 -5.87 -6.96 48.30
N ILE A 40 -7.19 -7.06 48.47
CA ILE A 40 -8.14 -6.21 47.74
C ILE A 40 -7.99 -4.75 48.16
N GLN A 41 -7.76 -4.49 49.45
CA GLN A 41 -7.52 -3.15 49.97
C GLN A 41 -6.22 -2.55 49.39
N GLU A 42 -5.14 -3.32 49.37
CA GLU A 42 -3.86 -2.89 48.79
C GLU A 42 -3.97 -2.59 47.29
N LEU A 43 -4.72 -3.42 46.55
CA LEU A 43 -5.02 -3.16 45.14
C LEU A 43 -5.84 -1.88 44.96
N ALA A 44 -6.87 -1.65 45.79
CA ALA A 44 -7.68 -0.44 45.73
C ALA A 44 -6.84 0.82 46.01
N ASP A 45 -5.98 0.77 47.02
CA ASP A 45 -5.09 1.87 47.38
C ASP A 45 -4.08 2.15 46.25
N SER A 46 -3.49 1.10 45.65
CA SER A 46 -2.57 1.22 44.52
C SER A 46 -3.23 1.82 43.26
N ILE A 47 -4.45 1.39 42.94
CA ILE A 47 -5.22 1.92 41.79
C ILE A 47 -5.61 3.37 42.07
N SER A 48 -5.99 3.72 43.30
CA SER A 48 -6.30 5.11 43.65
C SER A 48 -5.09 6.04 43.47
N ALA A 49 -3.89 5.56 43.83
CA ALA A 49 -2.66 6.30 43.66
C ALA A 49 -2.29 6.44 42.18
N LEU A 50 -2.44 5.37 41.40
CA LEU A 50 -2.15 5.36 39.96
C LEU A 50 -3.14 6.22 39.17
N LEU A 51 -4.42 6.20 39.53
CA LEU A 51 -5.43 7.11 38.97
C LEU A 51 -5.10 8.56 39.27
N LYS A 52 -4.72 8.89 40.52
CA LYS A 52 -4.27 10.24 40.86
C LYS A 52 -3.07 10.65 40.00
N LEU A 53 -2.07 9.78 39.87
CA LEU A 53 -0.86 10.05 39.09
C LEU A 53 -1.18 10.26 37.59
N ASN A 54 -2.02 9.43 37.01
CA ASN A 54 -2.49 9.58 35.63
C ASN A 54 -3.31 10.85 35.43
N VAL A 55 -4.18 11.21 36.39
CA VAL A 55 -4.93 12.48 36.34
C VAL A 55 -3.97 13.65 36.40
N TYR A 56 -2.95 13.63 37.27
CA TYR A 56 -1.93 14.69 37.34
C TYR A 56 -1.07 14.77 36.08
N GLN A 57 -0.68 13.65 35.48
CA GLN A 57 0.08 13.62 34.22
C GLN A 57 -0.72 14.20 33.07
N ASN A 58 -2.00 13.86 32.97
CA ASN A 58 -2.88 14.35 31.91
C ASN A 58 -3.54 15.70 32.24
N TYR A 59 -3.36 16.22 33.45
CA TYR A 59 -3.98 17.46 33.93
C TYR A 59 -3.65 18.66 33.03
N ASN A 60 -2.39 18.78 32.60
CA ASN A 60 -1.97 19.84 31.70
C ASN A 60 -2.69 19.76 30.34
N GLN A 61 -2.82 18.55 29.78
CA GLN A 61 -3.53 18.34 28.52
C GLN A 61 -5.04 18.60 28.67
N PHE A 62 -5.65 18.20 29.80
CA PHE A 62 -7.05 18.53 30.08
C PHE A 62 -7.28 20.03 30.23
N ILE A 63 -6.36 20.76 30.86
CA ILE A 63 -6.45 22.21 30.97
C ILE A 63 -6.26 22.89 29.61
N GLU A 64 -5.27 22.47 28.83
CA GLU A 64 -5.01 23.03 27.50
C GLU A 64 -6.19 22.80 26.57
N THR A 65 -6.73 21.58 26.52
CA THR A 65 -7.93 21.27 25.73
C THR A 65 -9.16 22.03 26.22
N ALA A 66 -9.37 22.15 27.53
CA ALA A 66 -10.48 22.96 28.07
C ALA A 66 -10.32 24.46 27.74
N LYS A 67 -9.09 24.99 27.74
CA LYS A 67 -8.79 26.36 27.32
C LYS A 67 -9.02 26.57 25.83
N GLU A 68 -8.59 25.63 24.99
CA GLU A 68 -8.85 25.68 23.55
C GLU A 68 -10.36 25.62 23.25
N ILE A 69 -11.11 24.76 23.94
CA ILE A 69 -12.57 24.70 23.81
C ILE A 69 -13.22 26.02 24.22
N SER A 70 -12.81 26.61 25.34
CA SER A 70 -13.31 27.92 25.78
C SER A 70 -12.95 29.05 24.81
N HIS A 71 -11.75 29.00 24.21
CA HIS A 71 -11.35 29.97 23.20
C HIS A 71 -12.19 29.85 21.94
N LEU A 72 -12.41 28.62 21.46
CA LEU A 72 -13.30 28.33 20.32
C LEU A 72 -14.75 28.75 20.59
N GLU A 73 -15.26 28.52 21.81
CA GLU A 73 -16.58 28.99 22.21
C GLU A 73 -16.67 30.51 22.11
N THR A 74 -15.63 31.22 22.56
CA THR A 74 -15.55 32.69 22.47
C THR A 74 -15.54 33.16 21.01
N GLU A 75 -14.73 32.54 20.14
CA GLU A 75 -14.72 32.86 18.70
C GLU A 75 -16.06 32.56 18.03
N MET A 76 -16.72 31.47 18.42
CA MET A 76 -18.05 31.12 17.90
C MET A 76 -19.10 32.15 18.30
N TYR A 77 -19.07 32.65 19.54
CA TYR A 77 -19.92 33.74 19.99
C TYR A 77 -19.65 35.04 19.21
N GLN A 78 -18.38 35.38 18.96
CA GLN A 78 -18.02 36.54 18.15
C GLN A 78 -18.53 36.42 16.71
N LEU A 79 -18.39 35.24 16.09
CA LEU A 79 -18.95 34.97 14.77
C LEU A 79 -20.47 35.05 14.75
N SER A 80 -21.14 34.50 15.77
CA SER A 80 -22.59 34.61 15.91
C SER A 80 -23.02 36.07 16.03
N GLN A 81 -22.27 36.89 16.75
CA GLN A 81 -22.55 38.31 16.89
C GLN A 81 -22.33 39.05 15.56
N LEU A 82 -21.22 38.80 14.86
CA LEU A 82 -20.97 39.37 13.52
C LEU A 82 -22.02 38.96 12.50
N LEU A 83 -22.50 37.71 12.53
CA LEU A 83 -23.58 37.24 11.67
C LEU A 83 -24.92 37.89 12.04
N SER A 84 -25.17 38.11 13.33
CA SER A 84 -26.35 38.86 13.79
C SER A 84 -26.30 40.32 13.37
N GLU A 85 -25.12 40.95 13.41
CA GLU A 85 -24.87 42.31 12.91
C GLU A 85 -25.00 42.40 11.39
N GLN A 86 -24.47 41.43 10.65
CA GLN A 86 -24.67 41.37 9.20
C GLN A 86 -26.14 41.16 8.84
N ARG A 87 -26.86 40.33 9.59
CA ARG A 87 -28.29 40.11 9.39
C ARG A 87 -29.11 41.36 9.71
N SER A 88 -28.75 42.12 10.74
CA SER A 88 -29.40 43.40 11.04
C SER A 88 -29.08 44.47 9.99
N LEU A 89 -27.83 44.55 9.51
CA LEU A 89 -27.46 45.42 8.40
C LEU A 89 -28.23 45.05 7.12
N LEU A 90 -28.31 43.76 6.78
CA LEU A 90 -29.08 43.29 5.63
C LEU A 90 -30.58 43.56 5.80
N SER A 91 -31.14 43.48 7.02
CA SER A 91 -32.54 43.85 7.23
C SER A 91 -32.76 45.35 7.09
N ILE A 92 -31.82 46.19 7.56
CA ILE A 92 -31.85 47.65 7.37
C ILE A 92 -31.77 48.01 5.87
N PHE A 93 -30.88 47.36 5.11
CA PHE A 93 -30.80 47.54 3.66
C PHE A 93 -32.04 47.01 2.93
N GLY A 94 -32.60 45.88 3.38
CA GLY A 94 -33.83 45.31 2.83
C GLY A 94 -35.08 46.14 3.10
N THR A 95 -35.14 46.89 4.21
CA THR A 95 -36.26 47.80 4.51
C THR A 95 -36.10 49.19 3.91
N ASN A 96 -34.87 49.62 3.60
CA ASN A 96 -34.58 50.98 3.13
C ASN A 96 -34.50 51.14 1.60
N GLN A 97 -34.67 50.07 0.81
CA GLN A 97 -34.72 50.18 -0.66
C GLN A 97 -36.03 50.79 -1.22
N ASN A 98 -37.00 51.13 -0.37
CA ASN A 98 -38.26 51.73 -0.80
C ASN A 98 -38.37 53.26 -0.69
N ILE A 99 -37.32 54.01 -0.29
CA ILE A 99 -37.49 55.47 -0.04
C ILE A 99 -36.46 56.39 -0.73
N VAL A 100 -35.41 55.90 -1.40
CA VAL A 100 -34.46 56.83 -2.04
C VAL A 100 -34.12 56.35 -3.44
N PHE A 101 -34.99 56.64 -4.42
CA PHE A 101 -34.65 57.06 -5.78
C PHE A 101 -35.92 57.55 -6.53
N GLU A 102 -36.71 58.43 -5.90
CA GLU A 102 -37.58 59.34 -6.63
C GLU A 102 -36.87 60.70 -6.66
N ASN A 103 -36.32 61.05 -7.82
CA ASN A 103 -36.17 62.39 -8.40
C ASN A 103 -34.97 62.45 -9.36
N ASN A 104 -35.18 62.05 -10.61
CA ASN A 104 -35.07 62.97 -11.76
C ASN A 104 -35.32 62.23 -13.08
N PHE A 105 -36.11 62.90 -13.92
CA PHE A 105 -36.65 62.49 -15.21
C PHE A 105 -35.60 61.94 -16.20
N GLU A 106 -35.93 60.86 -16.91
CA GLU A 106 -36.21 60.94 -18.36
C GLU A 106 -36.84 59.65 -18.93
N ILE A 107 -37.77 59.88 -19.84
CA ILE A 107 -38.73 58.96 -20.43
C ILE A 107 -38.02 57.93 -21.31
N LYS A 108 -38.12 56.63 -20.98
CA LYS A 108 -37.90 55.53 -21.94
C LYS A 108 -39.01 54.49 -21.80
N SER A 109 -39.65 54.24 -22.94
CA SER A 109 -40.72 53.29 -23.32
C SER A 109 -41.06 52.13 -22.36
N PRO A 110 -42.35 51.76 -22.23
CA PRO A 110 -42.82 50.68 -21.34
C PRO A 110 -42.32 49.27 -21.73
N THR A 111 -41.66 49.10 -22.86
CA THR A 111 -41.16 47.80 -23.34
C THR A 111 -39.83 47.38 -22.72
N SER A 112 -39.01 48.30 -22.19
CA SER A 112 -37.72 47.95 -21.58
C SER A 112 -37.84 47.46 -20.13
N VAL A 113 -38.89 47.89 -19.44
CA VAL A 113 -39.13 47.52 -18.04
C VAL A 113 -39.56 46.05 -17.93
N GLU A 114 -40.44 45.56 -18.81
CA GLU A 114 -40.83 44.14 -18.85
C GLU A 114 -39.69 43.17 -19.19
N PHE A 115 -38.70 43.61 -19.97
CA PHE A 115 -37.52 42.80 -20.29
C PHE A 115 -36.56 42.69 -19.10
N GLN A 116 -36.32 43.79 -18.38
CA GLN A 116 -35.47 43.78 -17.18
C GLN A 116 -36.08 42.97 -16.04
N PHE A 117 -37.40 43.07 -15.81
CA PHE A 117 -38.10 42.26 -14.81
C PHE A 117 -38.01 40.75 -15.09
N LYS A 118 -38.16 40.33 -16.36
CA LYS A 118 -38.04 38.91 -16.74
C LYS A 118 -36.62 38.38 -16.61
N GLU A 119 -35.62 39.21 -16.92
CA GLU A 119 -34.21 38.84 -16.81
C GLU A 119 -33.77 38.72 -15.34
N GLU A 120 -34.25 39.60 -14.47
CA GLU A 120 -34.01 39.51 -13.01
C GLU A 120 -34.73 38.31 -12.37
N GLU A 121 -35.99 38.05 -12.74
CA GLU A 121 -36.73 36.87 -12.26
C GLU A 121 -36.06 35.56 -12.68
N SER A 122 -35.51 35.53 -13.90
CA SER A 122 -34.77 34.37 -14.41
C SER A 122 -33.41 34.17 -13.74
N LYS A 123 -32.72 35.25 -13.37
CA LYS A 123 -31.47 35.21 -12.59
C LYS A 123 -31.72 34.68 -11.19
N LEU A 124 -32.81 35.11 -10.52
CA LEU A 124 -33.18 34.59 -9.20
C LEU A 124 -33.50 33.09 -9.23
N LYS A 125 -34.23 32.62 -10.25
CA LYS A 125 -34.47 31.18 -10.47
C LYS A 125 -33.17 30.41 -10.71
N LEU A 126 -32.23 30.99 -11.45
CA LEU A 126 -30.92 30.38 -11.71
C LEU A 126 -30.09 30.26 -10.42
N ILE A 127 -30.09 31.28 -9.56
CA ILE A 127 -29.41 31.25 -8.26
C ILE A 127 -29.96 30.11 -7.39
N GLN A 128 -31.27 29.99 -7.28
CA GLN A 128 -31.92 28.92 -6.49
C GLN A 128 -31.59 27.51 -7.01
N LEU A 129 -31.43 27.34 -8.33
CA LEU A 129 -31.05 26.06 -8.93
C LEU A 129 -29.57 25.72 -8.68
N LEU A 130 -28.67 26.71 -8.76
CA LEU A 130 -27.23 26.50 -8.59
C LEU A 130 -26.81 26.34 -7.11
N GLU A 131 -27.58 26.82 -6.15
CA GLU A 131 -27.35 26.56 -4.71
C GLU A 131 -27.37 25.05 -4.37
N ASN A 132 -28.14 24.26 -5.13
CA ASN A 132 -28.23 22.81 -4.95
C ASN A 132 -27.05 22.05 -5.58
N VAL A 133 -26.22 22.73 -6.39
CA VAL A 133 -25.10 22.13 -7.13
C VAL A 133 -23.77 22.71 -6.64
N GLU A 134 -23.01 21.91 -5.89
CA GLU A 134 -21.69 22.26 -5.39
C GLU A 134 -20.71 22.45 -6.57
N GLY A 135 -20.06 23.62 -6.62
CA GLY A 135 -19.07 23.99 -7.64
C GLY A 135 -19.60 24.79 -8.82
N ALA A 136 -20.90 25.09 -8.87
CA ALA A 136 -21.52 25.79 -10.02
C ALA A 136 -21.56 27.33 -9.91
N MET A 137 -21.01 27.93 -8.84
CA MET A 137 -21.02 29.39 -8.61
C MET A 137 -20.33 30.20 -9.73
N SER A 138 -19.32 29.63 -10.40
CA SER A 138 -18.63 30.29 -11.53
C SER A 138 -19.51 30.49 -12.76
N LEU A 139 -20.64 29.74 -12.88
CA LEU A 139 -21.55 29.89 -14.01
C LEU A 139 -22.46 31.12 -13.90
N LEU A 140 -22.59 31.71 -12.71
CA LEU A 140 -23.36 32.93 -12.44
C LEU A 140 -22.66 34.21 -12.89
N GLU A 141 -21.34 34.19 -13.06
CA GLU A 141 -20.52 35.36 -13.41
C GLU A 141 -20.69 35.82 -14.86
N THR A 142 -21.20 34.95 -15.75
CA THR A 142 -21.44 35.29 -17.15
C THR A 142 -22.84 35.89 -17.37
N PRO A 143 -22.95 37.11 -17.92
CA PRO A 143 -24.23 37.77 -18.11
C PRO A 143 -25.07 37.08 -19.20
N GLY A 144 -26.38 36.93 -18.95
CA GLY A 144 -27.36 36.43 -19.94
C GLY A 144 -27.55 34.91 -19.99
N ARG A 145 -27.00 34.12 -19.05
CA ARG A 145 -27.24 32.67 -18.99
C ARG A 145 -28.64 32.33 -18.48
N MET A 146 -29.32 31.44 -19.21
CA MET A 146 -30.70 31.02 -18.91
C MET A 146 -30.77 29.49 -18.92
N CYS A 147 -31.38 28.89 -17.89
CA CYS A 147 -31.65 27.45 -17.86
C CYS A 147 -32.85 27.13 -18.78
N LEU A 148 -32.63 26.32 -19.81
CA LEU A 148 -33.64 25.93 -20.80
C LEU A 148 -34.34 24.61 -20.44
N TYR A 149 -33.61 23.65 -19.85
CA TYR A 149 -34.16 22.35 -19.48
C TYR A 149 -33.30 21.66 -18.41
N GLU A 150 -33.94 20.93 -17.51
CA GLU A 150 -33.28 20.13 -16.46
C GLU A 150 -33.87 18.73 -16.38
N GLY A 151 -33.07 17.75 -15.95
CA GLY A 151 -33.56 16.39 -15.80
C GLY A 151 -32.54 15.38 -15.27
N SER A 152 -33.06 14.39 -14.55
CA SER A 152 -32.28 13.27 -14.02
C SER A 152 -32.09 12.18 -15.08
N LEU A 153 -30.85 11.74 -15.25
CA LEU A 153 -30.39 10.75 -16.24
C LEU A 153 -29.56 9.66 -15.57
N LEU A 154 -29.51 8.48 -16.19
CA LEU A 154 -28.64 7.38 -15.77
C LEU A 154 -27.50 7.23 -16.76
N GLU A 155 -26.24 7.33 -16.30
CA GLU A 155 -25.08 7.12 -17.15
C GLU A 155 -24.83 5.62 -17.33
N LEU A 156 -24.63 5.19 -18.58
CA LEU A 156 -24.29 3.82 -18.95
C LEU A 156 -22.84 3.77 -19.47
N ASP A 157 -22.20 2.62 -19.28
CA ASP A 157 -20.90 2.33 -19.88
C ASP A 157 -21.00 2.30 -21.42
N PRO A 158 -20.19 3.07 -22.18
CA PRO A 158 -20.24 3.09 -23.64
C PRO A 158 -19.84 1.78 -24.32
N VAL A 159 -19.14 0.87 -23.64
CA VAL A 159 -18.69 -0.42 -24.19
C VAL A 159 -19.54 -1.59 -23.69
N GLU A 160 -19.82 -1.64 -22.39
CA GLU A 160 -20.52 -2.77 -21.76
C GLU A 160 -22.05 -2.56 -21.63
N GLY A 161 -22.54 -1.31 -21.75
CA GLY A 161 -23.97 -1.00 -21.64
C GLY A 161 -24.57 -1.22 -20.24
N LEU A 162 -23.72 -1.24 -19.21
CA LEU A 162 -24.11 -1.40 -17.80
C LEU A 162 -24.33 -0.03 -17.13
N PRO A 163 -25.25 0.08 -16.16
CA PRO A 163 -25.51 1.34 -15.46
C PRO A 163 -24.40 1.69 -14.47
N LEU A 164 -23.82 2.89 -14.64
CA LEU A 164 -22.71 3.40 -13.82
C LEU A 164 -23.20 4.24 -12.63
N LYS A 165 -23.89 5.35 -12.90
CA LYS A 165 -24.30 6.31 -11.86
C LYS A 165 -25.48 7.17 -12.26
N ARG A 166 -26.20 7.67 -11.25
CA ARG A 166 -27.28 8.66 -11.41
C ARG A 166 -26.72 10.07 -11.48
N ILE A 167 -27.20 10.81 -12.46
CA ILE A 167 -26.72 12.13 -12.83
C ILE A 167 -27.92 13.06 -13.01
N HIS A 168 -27.70 14.34 -12.81
CA HIS A 168 -28.63 15.39 -13.17
C HIS A 168 -27.97 16.32 -14.20
N ALA A 169 -28.65 16.55 -15.32
CA ALA A 169 -28.14 17.40 -16.39
C ALA A 169 -28.95 18.70 -16.45
N TYR A 170 -28.25 19.81 -16.71
CA TYR A 170 -28.82 21.15 -16.86
C TYR A 170 -28.39 21.72 -18.21
N LEU A 171 -29.35 22.03 -19.07
CA LEU A 171 -29.14 22.64 -20.37
C LEU A 171 -29.34 24.15 -20.26
N PHE A 172 -28.28 24.91 -20.47
CA PHE A 172 -28.31 26.36 -20.58
C PHE A 172 -28.33 26.79 -22.06
N ASN A 173 -28.46 28.09 -22.30
CA ASN A 173 -28.45 28.70 -23.63
C ASN A 173 -27.11 28.55 -24.37
N ASP A 174 -25.98 28.50 -23.66
CA ASP A 174 -24.65 28.42 -24.23
C ASP A 174 -23.94 27.07 -23.98
N VAL A 175 -24.36 26.35 -22.93
CA VAL A 175 -23.62 25.26 -22.30
C VAL A 175 -24.54 24.14 -21.79
N LEU A 176 -24.08 22.90 -21.80
CA LEU A 176 -24.71 21.76 -21.11
C LEU A 176 -23.86 21.33 -19.91
N MET A 177 -24.42 21.44 -18.70
CA MET A 177 -23.78 21.03 -17.45
C MET A 177 -24.26 19.65 -17.01
N ILE A 178 -23.33 18.84 -16.51
CA ILE A 178 -23.61 17.52 -15.95
C ILE A 178 -23.15 17.45 -14.49
N ALA A 179 -24.07 17.11 -13.59
CA ALA A 179 -23.82 17.00 -12.15
C ALA A 179 -24.11 15.58 -11.63
N SER A 180 -23.19 15.00 -10.86
CA SER A 180 -23.39 13.68 -10.25
C SER A 180 -24.11 13.78 -8.92
N TRP A 181 -24.98 12.82 -8.62
CA TRP A 181 -25.66 12.74 -7.33
C TRP A 181 -24.69 12.40 -6.20
N LEU A 182 -24.66 13.22 -5.14
CA LEU A 182 -23.94 12.91 -3.89
C LEU A 182 -24.87 12.15 -2.95
N ALA A 183 -24.50 10.92 -2.61
CA ALA A 183 -25.14 10.19 -1.53
C ALA A 183 -24.69 10.80 -0.19
N ASN A 184 -25.46 11.77 0.33
CA ASN A 184 -25.21 12.33 1.64
C ASN A 184 -25.47 11.25 2.71
N GLY A 185 -24.41 10.69 3.28
CA GLY A 185 -24.52 9.80 4.44
C GLY A 185 -25.15 10.54 5.62
N ASN A 186 -26.34 10.09 6.05
CA ASN A 186 -27.06 10.41 7.29
C ASN A 186 -27.20 11.89 7.74
N ARG A 187 -26.90 12.89 6.90
CA ARG A 187 -27.16 14.31 7.23
C ARG A 187 -28.46 14.75 6.58
N ARG A 188 -29.47 15.10 7.40
CA ARG A 188 -30.74 15.70 6.96
C ARG A 188 -30.46 17.05 6.27
N GLY A 189 -30.70 17.12 4.96
CA GLY A 189 -30.57 18.32 4.13
C GLY A 189 -30.99 18.01 2.69
N PRO A 190 -31.30 19.03 1.86
CA PRO A 190 -31.68 18.84 0.47
C PRO A 190 -30.61 18.08 -0.31
N PRO A 191 -30.99 17.28 -1.33
CA PRO A 191 -30.04 16.48 -2.10
C PRO A 191 -29.05 17.42 -2.81
N ARG A 192 -27.76 17.30 -2.47
CA ARG A 192 -26.71 18.08 -3.10
C ARG A 192 -26.20 17.34 -4.34
N TYR A 193 -26.03 18.06 -5.44
CA TYR A 193 -25.35 17.53 -6.62
C TYR A 193 -23.94 18.11 -6.68
N LYS A 194 -22.99 17.37 -7.26
CA LYS A 194 -21.64 17.88 -7.53
C LYS A 194 -21.45 18.08 -9.01
N MET A 195 -21.07 19.29 -9.43
CA MET A 195 -20.74 19.56 -10.82
C MET A 195 -19.56 18.69 -11.26
N GLN A 196 -19.73 17.94 -12.35
CA GLN A 196 -18.69 17.05 -12.88
C GLN A 196 -18.03 17.66 -14.12
N VAL A 197 -18.82 18.02 -15.13
CA VAL A 197 -18.32 18.54 -16.41
C VAL A 197 -19.31 19.55 -16.99
N ILE A 198 -18.74 20.50 -17.74
CA ILE A 198 -19.43 21.52 -18.52
C ILE A 198 -19.05 21.31 -19.99
N TYR A 199 -20.04 21.21 -20.88
CA TYR A 199 -19.82 21.08 -22.33
C TYR A 199 -20.32 22.30 -23.07
N ASP A 200 -19.49 22.87 -23.95
CA ASP A 200 -19.92 23.91 -24.87
C ASP A 200 -20.85 23.35 -25.95
N LEU A 201 -21.98 24.02 -26.20
CA LEU A 201 -22.97 23.55 -27.19
C LEU A 201 -22.42 23.46 -28.63
N GLN A 202 -21.35 24.20 -28.95
CA GLN A 202 -20.70 24.18 -30.27
C GLN A 202 -19.91 22.90 -30.53
N SER A 203 -19.22 22.37 -29.51
CA SER A 203 -18.37 21.17 -29.62
C SER A 203 -19.13 19.87 -29.27
N LEU A 204 -20.36 20.00 -28.78
CA LEU A 204 -21.23 18.91 -28.41
C LEU A 204 -21.91 18.29 -29.64
N ALA A 205 -21.90 16.97 -29.79
CA ALA A 205 -22.76 16.22 -30.71
C ALA A 205 -23.63 15.23 -29.92
N ILE A 206 -24.95 15.26 -30.14
CA ILE A 206 -25.89 14.37 -29.46
C ILE A 206 -26.47 13.43 -30.51
N VAL A 207 -26.38 12.13 -30.26
CA VAL A 207 -26.79 11.07 -31.18
C VAL A 207 -27.84 10.20 -30.51
N ASN A 208 -28.99 10.06 -31.15
CA ASN A 208 -30.03 9.13 -30.69
C ASN A 208 -29.58 7.67 -30.90
N ILE A 209 -29.55 6.86 -29.84
CA ILE A 209 -29.25 5.43 -29.94
C ILE A 209 -30.56 4.64 -30.08
N LYS A 210 -30.59 3.65 -30.97
CA LYS A 210 -31.69 2.69 -31.09
C LYS A 210 -31.61 1.65 -29.96
N ASP A 211 -32.76 1.24 -29.46
CA ASP A 211 -32.82 0.33 -28.31
C ASP A 211 -32.23 -1.05 -28.67
N LEU A 212 -31.22 -1.49 -27.92
CA LEU A 212 -30.51 -2.75 -28.11
C LEU A 212 -30.14 -3.34 -26.73
N GLY A 213 -30.70 -4.52 -26.42
CA GLY A 213 -30.38 -5.26 -25.19
C GLY A 213 -30.70 -4.49 -23.91
N THR A 214 -29.67 -4.22 -23.10
CA THR A 214 -29.75 -3.46 -21.83
C THR A 214 -29.88 -1.95 -22.04
N VAL A 215 -29.52 -1.44 -23.21
CA VAL A 215 -29.58 -0.01 -23.56
C VAL A 215 -30.95 0.29 -24.17
N LYS A 216 -31.87 0.78 -23.34
CA LYS A 216 -33.22 1.22 -23.75
C LYS A 216 -33.39 2.70 -23.48
N LEU A 217 -34.03 3.44 -24.38
CA LEU A 217 -34.32 4.86 -24.22
C LEU A 217 -33.07 5.71 -23.95
N ALA A 218 -31.95 5.38 -24.60
CA ALA A 218 -30.69 6.09 -24.41
C ALA A 218 -30.30 7.01 -25.58
N PHE A 219 -29.52 8.04 -25.28
CA PHE A 219 -28.82 8.88 -26.27
C PHE A 219 -27.34 8.99 -25.93
N LYS A 220 -26.51 9.20 -26.94
CA LYS A 220 -25.04 9.34 -26.82
C LYS A 220 -24.65 10.81 -26.90
N LEU A 221 -23.80 11.23 -25.99
CA LEU A 221 -23.12 12.53 -26.02
C LEU A 221 -21.68 12.31 -26.48
N LEU A 222 -21.31 13.01 -27.56
CA LEU A 222 -19.99 13.02 -28.16
C LEU A 222 -19.43 14.44 -28.04
N SER A 223 -18.42 14.64 -27.20
CA SER A 223 -17.68 15.90 -27.11
C SER A 223 -16.22 15.55 -26.91
N PHE A 224 -15.40 15.69 -27.95
CA PHE A 224 -14.01 15.21 -27.94
C PHE A 224 -13.23 15.79 -26.73
N PRO A 225 -12.57 14.97 -25.90
CA PRO A 225 -12.29 13.53 -26.04
C PRO A 225 -13.30 12.56 -25.39
N ASP A 226 -14.38 13.06 -24.79
CA ASP A 226 -15.36 12.30 -24.02
C ASP A 226 -16.50 11.72 -24.89
N THR A 227 -16.82 10.44 -24.67
CA THR A 227 -18.05 9.81 -25.20
C THR A 227 -18.84 9.17 -24.07
N ARG A 228 -20.07 9.64 -23.83
CA ARG A 228 -20.93 9.17 -22.73
C ARG A 228 -22.30 8.74 -23.26
N VAL A 229 -22.91 7.76 -22.62
CA VAL A 229 -24.25 7.26 -22.97
C VAL A 229 -25.18 7.49 -21.78
N PHE A 230 -26.31 8.13 -22.03
CA PHE A 230 -27.30 8.42 -21.00
C PHE A 230 -28.63 7.74 -21.32
N GLN A 231 -29.17 7.05 -20.34
CA GLN A 231 -30.48 6.44 -20.37
C GLN A 231 -31.51 7.34 -19.68
N CYS A 232 -32.60 7.61 -20.39
CA CYS A 232 -33.73 8.38 -19.89
C CYS A 232 -34.74 7.47 -19.19
N THR A 233 -35.52 8.05 -18.27
CA THR A 233 -36.60 7.36 -17.57
C THR A 233 -37.79 7.03 -18.49
N ASN A 234 -38.13 7.94 -19.43
CA ASN A 234 -39.29 7.83 -20.31
C ASN A 234 -38.90 8.12 -21.77
N ALA A 235 -39.68 7.58 -22.72
CA ALA A 235 -39.49 7.86 -24.15
C ALA A 235 -39.81 9.33 -24.50
N ILE A 236 -40.69 9.96 -23.72
CA ILE A 236 -41.03 11.38 -23.83
C ILE A 236 -39.83 12.23 -23.42
N SER A 237 -39.20 11.95 -22.26
CA SER A 237 -38.03 12.71 -21.82
C SER A 237 -36.83 12.55 -22.75
N LYS A 238 -36.64 11.38 -23.37
CA LYS A 238 -35.64 11.20 -24.44
C LYS A 238 -35.89 12.11 -25.65
N ARG A 239 -37.15 12.23 -26.11
CA ARG A 239 -37.52 13.12 -27.21
C ARG A 239 -37.32 14.59 -26.82
N GLU A 240 -37.77 14.98 -25.64
CA GLU A 240 -37.60 16.33 -25.11
C GLU A 240 -36.12 16.72 -24.99
N TRP A 241 -35.27 15.84 -24.47
CA TRP A 241 -33.83 16.09 -24.38
C TRP A 241 -33.19 16.32 -25.76
N LEU A 242 -33.53 15.51 -26.76
CA LEU A 242 -33.04 15.68 -28.13
C LEU A 242 -33.55 16.97 -28.77
N GLU A 243 -34.85 17.24 -28.67
CA GLU A 243 -35.48 18.43 -29.24
C GLU A 243 -34.96 19.72 -28.58
N LYS A 244 -34.86 19.77 -27.25
CA LYS A 244 -34.38 20.95 -26.51
C LYS A 244 -32.91 21.22 -26.76
N CYS A 245 -32.08 20.18 -26.86
CA CYS A 245 -30.67 20.37 -27.19
C CYS A 245 -30.47 20.82 -28.65
N GLU A 246 -31.28 20.33 -29.59
CA GLU A 246 -31.26 20.82 -30.97
C GLU A 246 -31.77 22.27 -31.08
N GLN A 247 -32.83 22.62 -30.33
CA GLN A 247 -33.34 23.99 -30.25
C GLN A 247 -32.29 24.94 -29.67
N ALA A 248 -31.62 24.58 -28.57
CA ALA A 248 -30.56 25.38 -27.97
C ALA A 248 -29.39 25.61 -28.96
N LYS A 249 -28.97 24.57 -29.70
CA LYS A 249 -27.96 24.70 -30.75
C LYS A 249 -28.40 25.60 -31.90
N LYS A 250 -29.64 25.45 -32.38
CA LYS A 250 -30.19 26.30 -33.46
C LYS A 250 -30.25 27.76 -33.03
N LEU A 251 -30.65 28.05 -31.80
CA LEU A 251 -30.69 29.41 -31.24
C LEU A 251 -29.29 30.04 -31.14
N LYS A 252 -28.29 29.26 -30.68
CA LYS A 252 -26.89 29.72 -30.59
C LYS A 252 -26.29 29.99 -31.98
N ILE A 253 -26.54 29.11 -32.94
CA ILE A 253 -26.11 29.30 -34.34
C ILE A 253 -26.81 30.53 -34.95
N ALA A 254 -28.11 30.71 -34.69
CA ALA A 254 -28.86 31.87 -35.18
C ALA A 254 -28.31 33.20 -34.63
N GLN A 255 -27.97 33.25 -33.33
CA GLN A 255 -27.32 34.41 -32.69
C GLN A 255 -25.94 34.71 -33.30
N GLU A 256 -25.14 33.68 -33.63
CA GLU A 256 -23.83 33.85 -34.28
C GLU A 256 -23.94 34.28 -35.76
N THR A 257 -24.95 33.82 -36.50
CA THR A 257 -25.20 34.29 -37.87
C THR A 257 -25.68 35.74 -37.94
N GLN A 258 -26.33 36.25 -36.90
CA GLN A 258 -26.74 37.66 -36.82
C GLN A 258 -25.57 38.61 -36.46
N LEU A 259 -24.45 38.09 -35.92
CA LEU A 259 -23.26 38.86 -35.53
C LEU A 259 -22.14 38.89 -36.59
N LYS A 260 -22.42 38.60 -37.87
CA LYS A 260 -21.45 38.77 -38.97
C LYS A 260 -21.77 40.00 -39.83
N PRO A 261 -20.97 41.07 -39.82
CA PRO A 261 -21.00 42.05 -40.89
C PRO A 261 -20.19 41.54 -42.09
N ILE A 262 -20.65 41.96 -43.26
CA ILE A 262 -20.07 41.83 -44.58
C ILE A 262 -18.62 42.37 -44.58
N HIS A 263 -17.63 41.59 -45.02
CA HIS A 263 -16.68 41.97 -46.08
C HIS A 263 -15.54 40.95 -46.27
N THR A 264 -15.28 40.69 -47.56
CA THR A 264 -14.18 39.94 -48.14
C THR A 264 -12.91 40.80 -48.27
N LYS A 265 -11.75 40.15 -48.07
CA LYS A 265 -10.40 40.44 -48.59
C LYS A 265 -9.63 41.71 -48.11
N LYS A 266 -8.47 41.40 -47.50
CA LYS A 266 -7.11 41.99 -47.66
C LYS A 266 -6.98 43.53 -47.82
N SER A 267 -6.28 44.16 -46.87
CA SER A 267 -5.02 44.92 -47.05
C SER A 267 -4.91 46.11 -46.08
N THR A 268 -3.69 46.31 -45.55
CA THR A 268 -3.07 47.58 -45.07
C THR A 268 -3.73 48.34 -43.91
N LYS A 269 -3.07 48.38 -42.74
CA LYS A 269 -2.19 49.48 -42.26
C LYS A 269 -2.90 50.84 -42.09
N MET A 270 -3.22 51.17 -40.84
CA MET A 270 -2.94 52.44 -40.11
C MET A 270 -3.84 52.43 -38.86
N GLU A 271 -3.29 52.28 -37.65
CA GLU A 271 -2.62 53.31 -36.83
C GLU A 271 -3.63 54.14 -36.01
N LEU A 272 -3.22 54.47 -34.77
CA LEU A 272 -3.84 55.34 -33.74
C LEU A 272 -4.78 54.62 -32.74
N LEU A 273 -4.62 54.68 -31.40
CA LEU A 273 -3.76 55.46 -30.50
C LEU A 273 -3.62 54.70 -29.16
N TYR A 274 -2.42 54.70 -28.58
CA TYR A 274 -2.29 55.04 -27.16
C TYR A 274 -1.19 56.08 -27.00
N THR A 275 -1.64 57.23 -26.53
CA THR A 275 -0.92 58.45 -26.20
C THR A 275 -0.03 58.27 -24.97
N VAL A 276 1.22 58.74 -25.06
CA VAL A 276 1.98 59.22 -23.89
C VAL A 276 2.30 60.69 -24.11
N SER A 277 1.89 61.48 -23.14
CA SER A 277 2.15 62.90 -22.95
C SER A 277 3.64 63.19 -22.79
N GLN A 278 4.18 64.22 -23.44
CA GLN A 278 4.77 65.41 -22.77
C GLN A 278 5.52 66.36 -23.74
N SER A 279 5.00 67.60 -23.77
CA SER A 279 5.67 68.91 -23.84
C SER A 279 6.87 69.17 -24.79
N LYS A 280 6.57 69.97 -25.83
CA LYS A 280 7.16 71.27 -26.24
C LYS A 280 8.66 71.50 -25.98
N TYR A 281 9.42 71.82 -27.04
CA TYR A 281 9.85 73.19 -27.42
C TYR A 281 10.65 73.11 -28.73
N SER A 282 10.29 73.92 -29.71
CA SER A 282 11.12 74.24 -30.87
C SER A 282 11.78 75.58 -30.60
N GLU A 283 13.11 75.65 -30.64
CA GLU A 283 13.80 76.90 -31.00
C GLU A 283 14.99 76.60 -31.92
N THR A 284 15.12 77.50 -32.88
CA THR A 284 15.97 77.48 -34.05
C THR A 284 17.36 78.02 -33.76
N GLY A 285 18.38 77.41 -34.41
CA GLY A 285 19.56 78.12 -34.92
C GLY A 285 20.76 78.22 -33.98
N THR A 286 21.87 77.55 -34.33
CA THR A 286 23.08 78.20 -34.89
C THR A 286 24.27 77.23 -34.96
N VAL A 287 24.94 77.31 -36.11
CA VAL A 287 26.32 76.94 -36.51
C VAL A 287 27.32 76.49 -35.42
N GLY A 288 28.08 75.42 -35.69
CA GLY A 288 29.48 75.34 -35.27
C GLY A 288 30.04 73.95 -34.86
N ASN A 289 30.79 73.35 -35.79
CA ASN A 289 31.98 72.49 -35.62
C ASN A 289 31.94 71.16 -34.82
N ASN A 290 32.12 70.09 -35.60
CA ASN A 290 33.07 68.98 -35.44
C ASN A 290 33.46 68.54 -34.02
N LYS A 291 33.08 67.29 -33.68
CA LYS A 291 34.02 66.30 -33.14
C LYS A 291 33.48 64.87 -33.35
N ILE A 292 34.38 64.07 -33.90
CA ILE A 292 34.33 62.62 -34.14
C ILE A 292 34.08 61.90 -32.81
N ASP A 293 33.19 60.90 -32.79
CA ASP A 293 33.41 59.68 -32.00
C ASP A 293 32.55 58.48 -32.48
N LYS A 294 33.25 57.58 -33.17
CA LYS A 294 33.25 56.10 -33.08
C LYS A 294 31.92 55.33 -32.99
N HIS A 295 31.70 54.55 -34.05
CA HIS A 295 30.90 53.32 -34.13
C HIS A 295 30.80 52.49 -32.84
N HIS A 296 29.56 52.23 -32.42
CA HIS A 296 29.13 50.87 -32.03
C HIS A 296 27.79 50.59 -32.71
N PHE A 297 27.82 49.82 -33.80
CA PHE A 297 26.64 49.15 -34.31
C PHE A 297 26.19 48.16 -33.22
N TYR A 298 25.19 48.54 -32.43
CA TYR A 298 24.41 47.55 -31.68
C TYR A 298 23.62 46.76 -32.71
N GLU A 299 23.98 45.49 -32.90
CA GLU A 299 23.14 44.54 -33.61
C GLU A 299 21.77 44.51 -32.88
N PRO A 300 20.65 44.76 -33.58
CA PRO A 300 19.36 44.89 -32.92
C PRO A 300 19.01 43.60 -32.19
N PHE A 301 18.47 43.74 -30.97
CA PHE A 301 18.03 42.61 -30.16
C PHE A 301 17.03 41.76 -30.97
N PRO A 302 17.25 40.44 -31.13
CA PRO A 302 16.41 39.64 -32.00
C PRO A 302 14.93 39.67 -31.59
N GLU A 303 14.04 39.83 -32.56
CA GLU A 303 12.59 39.98 -32.33
C GLU A 303 12.00 38.77 -31.59
N TRP A 304 12.46 37.56 -31.92
CA TRP A 304 12.07 36.33 -31.21
C TRP A 304 12.44 36.38 -29.72
N MET A 305 13.50 37.08 -29.32
CA MET A 305 13.95 37.15 -27.93
C MET A 305 13.04 38.08 -27.08
N LEU A 306 12.32 39.01 -27.71
CA LEU A 306 11.30 39.82 -27.04
C LEU A 306 10.02 39.01 -26.81
N GLU A 307 9.67 38.13 -27.75
CA GLU A 307 8.46 37.30 -27.73
C GLU A 307 8.64 35.99 -26.94
N VAL A 308 9.88 35.55 -26.68
CA VAL A 308 10.19 34.28 -25.98
C VAL A 308 9.44 34.12 -24.66
N THR A 309 9.24 35.17 -23.88
CA THR A 309 8.50 35.03 -22.60
C THR A 309 7.04 34.70 -22.82
N GLU A 310 6.39 35.30 -23.83
CA GLU A 310 4.99 35.04 -24.17
C GLU A 310 4.83 33.67 -24.85
N ASP A 311 5.76 33.33 -25.74
CA ASP A 311 5.82 32.01 -26.38
C ASP A 311 6.05 30.88 -25.38
N LEU A 312 6.86 31.11 -24.35
CA LEU A 312 7.05 30.16 -23.25
C LEU A 312 5.77 29.99 -22.45
N ASP A 313 5.11 31.08 -22.07
CA ASP A 313 3.86 31.03 -21.30
C ASP A 313 2.75 30.30 -22.10
N SER A 314 2.66 30.56 -23.41
CA SER A 314 1.76 29.85 -24.34
C SER A 314 2.10 28.36 -24.45
N CYS A 315 3.38 28.01 -24.63
CA CYS A 315 3.81 26.61 -24.72
C CYS A 315 3.56 25.84 -23.41
N ILE A 316 3.73 26.48 -22.26
CA ILE A 316 3.46 25.90 -20.94
C ILE A 316 1.95 25.70 -20.75
N ALA A 317 1.12 26.70 -21.09
CA ALA A 317 -0.34 26.61 -21.00
C ALA A 317 -0.91 25.47 -21.89
N GLN A 318 -0.36 25.30 -23.09
CA GLN A 318 -0.77 24.23 -24.02
C GLN A 318 -0.14 22.85 -23.70
N ARG A 319 0.66 22.73 -22.63
CA ARG A 319 1.41 21.52 -22.24
C ARG A 319 2.37 21.00 -23.33
N HIS A 320 2.86 21.88 -24.18
CA HIS A 320 3.90 21.58 -25.17
C HIS A 320 5.30 21.69 -24.53
N PHE A 321 5.56 20.92 -23.47
CA PHE A 321 6.76 21.08 -22.63
C PHE A 321 8.09 20.87 -23.37
N GLU A 322 8.14 20.01 -24.40
CA GLU A 322 9.34 19.85 -25.24
C GLU A 322 9.65 21.08 -26.09
N LYS A 323 8.61 21.77 -26.57
CA LYS A 323 8.79 23.02 -27.33
C LYS A 323 9.24 24.14 -26.38
N ALA A 324 8.63 24.21 -25.20
CA ALA A 324 9.05 25.14 -24.14
C ALA A 324 10.52 24.92 -23.74
N TYR A 325 10.95 23.68 -23.54
CA TYR A 325 12.35 23.35 -23.24
C TYR A 325 13.29 23.82 -24.36
N LYS A 326 12.99 23.52 -25.62
CA LYS A 326 13.81 23.95 -26.76
C LYS A 326 13.92 25.47 -26.87
N LEU A 327 12.87 26.21 -26.52
CA LEU A 327 12.90 27.67 -26.46
C LEU A 327 13.80 28.17 -25.33
N ILE A 328 13.74 27.54 -24.15
CA ILE A 328 14.64 27.85 -23.02
C ILE A 328 16.10 27.55 -23.39
N GLU A 329 16.37 26.42 -24.04
CA GLU A 329 17.71 26.03 -24.48
C GLU A 329 18.27 27.03 -25.50
N LYS A 330 17.48 27.38 -26.53
CA LYS A 330 17.85 28.41 -27.52
C LYS A 330 18.13 29.75 -26.86
N ALA A 331 17.30 30.16 -25.90
CA ALA A 331 17.49 31.39 -25.14
C ALA A 331 18.78 31.34 -24.31
N LYS A 332 19.06 30.24 -23.61
CA LYS A 332 20.30 30.06 -22.84
C LYS A 332 21.55 30.11 -23.72
N VAL A 333 21.52 29.47 -24.89
CA VAL A 333 22.65 29.49 -25.85
C VAL A 333 22.88 30.91 -26.38
N PHE A 334 21.83 31.65 -26.71
CA PHE A 334 21.93 33.03 -27.16
C PHE A 334 22.53 33.94 -26.08
N VAL A 335 22.05 33.79 -24.84
CA VAL A 335 22.53 34.53 -23.66
C VAL A 335 24.01 34.26 -23.38
N ASN A 336 24.46 33.01 -23.52
CA ASN A 336 25.86 32.64 -23.31
C ASN A 336 26.81 33.20 -24.38
N ASN A 337 26.31 33.44 -25.59
CA ASN A 337 27.10 33.93 -26.72
C ASN A 337 27.06 35.47 -26.88
N ALA A 338 26.11 36.14 -26.22
CA ALA A 338 25.88 37.57 -26.34
C ALA A 338 26.66 38.38 -25.28
N LEU A 339 27.01 39.62 -25.62
CA LEU A 339 27.61 40.57 -24.67
C LEU A 339 26.55 40.97 -23.62
N PRO A 340 26.91 41.04 -22.32
CA PRO A 340 25.96 41.36 -21.26
C PRO A 340 25.48 42.81 -21.38
N THR A 341 24.23 42.97 -21.83
CA THR A 341 23.51 44.25 -21.84
C THR A 341 22.44 44.26 -20.73
N PRO A 342 22.05 45.42 -20.20
CA PRO A 342 21.04 45.50 -19.13
C PRO A 342 19.69 44.90 -19.55
N GLN A 343 19.29 45.04 -20.82
CA GLN A 343 18.08 44.43 -21.38
C GLN A 343 18.17 42.90 -21.48
N LEU A 344 19.35 42.37 -21.79
CA LEU A 344 19.59 40.93 -21.80
C LEU A 344 19.59 40.34 -20.37
N ASN A 345 20.08 41.09 -19.39
CA ASN A 345 20.01 40.69 -17.98
C ASN A 345 18.56 40.66 -17.44
N GLU A 346 17.70 41.58 -17.86
CA GLU A 346 16.29 41.56 -17.45
C GLU A 346 15.51 40.41 -18.10
N THR A 347 15.73 40.19 -19.40
CA THR A 347 15.09 39.09 -20.15
C THR A 347 15.55 37.72 -19.67
N THR A 348 16.83 37.57 -19.31
CA THR A 348 17.35 36.33 -18.68
C THR A 348 16.71 36.03 -17.34
N LEU A 349 16.51 37.03 -16.46
CA LEU A 349 15.79 36.83 -15.21
C LEU A 349 14.34 36.37 -15.46
N LYS A 350 13.67 36.95 -16.45
CA LYS A 350 12.33 36.53 -16.86
C LYS A 350 12.33 35.09 -17.39
N ILE A 351 13.26 34.72 -18.27
CA ILE A 351 13.39 33.35 -18.79
C ILE A 351 13.67 32.35 -17.68
N ASN A 352 14.56 32.69 -16.74
CA ASN A 352 14.86 31.86 -15.57
C ASN A 352 13.61 31.68 -14.69
N SER A 353 12.81 32.73 -14.48
CA SER A 353 11.53 32.62 -13.75
C SER A 353 10.55 31.66 -14.44
N ARG A 354 10.44 31.69 -15.78
CA ARG A 354 9.60 30.77 -16.55
C ARG A 354 10.16 29.36 -16.58
N SER A 355 11.48 29.21 -16.60
CA SER A 355 12.18 27.93 -16.45
C SER A 355 11.81 27.28 -15.11
N TYR A 356 11.86 28.02 -13.99
CA TYR A 356 11.40 27.53 -12.68
C TYR A 356 9.91 27.19 -12.68
N PHE A 357 9.08 28.01 -13.32
CA PHE A 357 7.65 27.73 -13.44
C PHE A 357 7.39 26.42 -14.20
N LEU A 358 8.08 26.19 -15.33
CA LEU A 358 8.00 24.93 -16.09
C LEU A 358 8.42 23.72 -15.22
N ILE A 359 9.51 23.84 -14.46
CA ILE A 359 9.96 22.79 -13.53
C ILE A 359 8.88 22.48 -12.47
N ASN A 360 8.26 23.52 -11.91
CA ASN A 360 7.18 23.36 -10.92
C ASN A 360 5.95 22.67 -11.53
N VAL A 361 5.57 23.04 -12.76
CA VAL A 361 4.44 22.40 -13.48
C VAL A 361 4.74 20.93 -13.75
N LEU A 362 5.92 20.60 -14.27
CA LEU A 362 6.34 19.22 -14.53
C LEU A 362 6.40 18.38 -13.25
N THR A 363 6.88 18.97 -12.15
CA THR A 363 6.93 18.33 -10.83
C THR A 363 5.53 18.03 -10.31
N ARG A 364 4.61 19.00 -10.38
CA ARG A 364 3.21 18.81 -9.99
C ARG A 364 2.50 17.77 -10.84
N GLU A 365 2.74 17.72 -12.15
CA GLU A 365 2.15 16.69 -13.01
C GLU A 365 2.63 15.28 -12.62
N LEU A 366 3.91 15.12 -12.25
CA LEU A 366 4.43 13.86 -11.75
C LEU A 366 3.83 13.49 -10.40
N GLU A 367 3.71 14.43 -9.46
CA GLU A 367 3.09 14.21 -8.15
C GLU A 367 1.62 13.80 -8.26
N LEU A 368 0.84 14.50 -9.09
CA LEU A 368 -0.55 14.15 -9.36
C LEU A 368 -0.68 12.76 -9.99
N SER A 369 0.29 12.37 -10.83
CA SER A 369 0.34 11.02 -11.39
C SER A 369 0.62 9.94 -10.33
N VAL A 370 1.33 10.26 -9.24
CA VAL A 370 1.55 9.34 -8.11
C VAL A 370 0.25 9.11 -7.32
N GLU A 371 -0.56 10.16 -7.18
CA GLU A 371 -1.81 10.15 -6.41
C GLU A 371 -3.00 9.55 -7.18
N ALA A 372 -2.93 9.54 -8.51
CA ALA A 372 -3.96 8.95 -9.36
C ALA A 372 -4.12 7.46 -9.08
N LYS A 373 -5.28 7.07 -8.53
CA LYS A 373 -5.61 5.66 -8.21
C LYS A 373 -5.67 4.75 -9.46
N SER A 374 -5.71 5.31 -10.66
CA SER A 374 -5.81 4.61 -11.95
C SER A 374 -4.48 4.55 -12.71
N LEU A 375 -3.39 4.13 -12.04
CA LEU A 375 -2.08 3.84 -12.65
C LEU A 375 -2.06 2.58 -13.54
N GLN A 376 -3.18 2.25 -14.19
CA GLN A 376 -3.35 1.07 -15.01
C GLN A 376 -2.79 1.34 -16.42
N GLY A 377 -1.51 1.02 -16.60
CA GLY A 377 -0.85 0.91 -17.91
C GLY A 377 -0.30 2.20 -18.54
N GLY A 378 -0.85 3.37 -18.22
CA GLY A 378 -0.46 4.65 -18.83
C GLY A 378 0.49 5.53 -18.02
N GLY A 379 0.38 5.55 -16.68
CA GLY A 379 1.02 6.56 -15.84
C GLY A 379 2.56 6.56 -15.87
N LEU A 380 3.18 5.38 -15.89
CA LEU A 380 4.65 5.27 -16.04
C LEU A 380 5.12 5.75 -17.42
N ARG A 381 4.34 5.52 -18.48
CA ARG A 381 4.69 5.93 -19.85
C ARG A 381 4.54 7.44 -20.04
N SER A 382 3.47 8.04 -19.51
CA SER A 382 3.28 9.49 -19.51
C SER A 382 4.34 10.20 -18.68
N ALA A 383 4.74 9.62 -17.54
CA ALA A 383 5.78 10.16 -16.68
C ALA A 383 7.17 10.21 -17.35
N ARG A 384 7.48 9.32 -18.32
CA ARG A 384 8.77 9.31 -19.02
C ARG A 384 9.11 10.65 -19.66
N ARG A 385 8.12 11.31 -20.27
CA ARG A 385 8.32 12.58 -20.96
C ARG A 385 8.73 13.68 -19.97
N ALA A 386 7.96 13.82 -18.89
CA ALA A 386 8.23 14.80 -17.85
C ALA A 386 9.58 14.56 -17.16
N VAL A 387 9.91 13.29 -16.85
CA VAL A 387 11.20 12.94 -16.23
C VAL A 387 12.37 13.26 -17.16
N LYS A 388 12.29 12.94 -18.46
CA LYS A 388 13.33 13.30 -19.43
C LYS A 388 13.56 14.81 -19.50
N LEU A 389 12.50 15.60 -19.51
CA LEU A 389 12.60 17.06 -19.52
C LEU A 389 13.22 17.60 -18.22
N LEU A 390 12.91 17.02 -17.06
CA LEU A 390 13.53 17.41 -15.79
C LEU A 390 15.02 17.04 -15.74
N ILE A 391 15.40 15.88 -16.28
CA ILE A 391 16.82 15.48 -16.42
C ILE A 391 17.57 16.49 -17.29
N GLN A 392 16.97 16.89 -18.41
CA GLN A 392 17.51 17.88 -19.34
C GLN A 392 17.61 19.30 -18.75
N MET A 393 16.90 19.58 -17.66
CA MET A 393 16.92 20.85 -16.92
C MET A 393 17.81 20.79 -15.67
N ASP A 394 18.69 19.79 -15.56
CA ASP A 394 19.59 19.54 -14.42
C ASP A 394 18.91 19.20 -13.07
N HIS A 395 17.60 18.94 -13.07
CA HIS A 395 16.83 18.51 -11.90
C HIS A 395 16.76 16.97 -11.77
N THR A 396 17.90 16.30 -11.96
CA THR A 396 18.00 14.83 -12.01
C THR A 396 17.60 14.13 -10.70
N ALA A 397 18.07 14.65 -9.55
CA ALA A 397 17.78 14.06 -8.24
C ALA A 397 16.29 14.11 -7.88
N GLN A 398 15.65 15.26 -8.11
CA GLN A 398 14.22 15.44 -7.89
C GLN A 398 13.39 14.55 -8.82
N ALA A 399 13.73 14.51 -10.11
CA ALA A 399 13.07 13.64 -11.08
C ALA A 399 13.20 12.15 -10.72
N CYS A 400 14.38 11.73 -10.28
CA CYS A 400 14.66 10.38 -9.81
C CYS A 400 13.78 10.01 -8.60
N GLN A 401 13.73 10.87 -7.58
CA GLN A 401 12.93 10.62 -6.38
C GLN A 401 11.43 10.52 -6.71
N LEU A 402 10.90 11.42 -7.54
CA LEU A 402 9.49 11.41 -7.94
C LEU A 402 9.14 10.19 -8.78
N TYR A 403 10.03 9.80 -9.70
CA TYR A 403 9.82 8.61 -10.52
C TYR A 403 9.83 7.32 -9.67
N LEU A 404 10.74 7.19 -8.71
CA LEU A 404 10.77 6.05 -7.78
C LEU A 404 9.51 6.00 -6.89
N LYS A 405 9.00 7.16 -6.43
CA LYS A 405 7.70 7.23 -5.72
C LYS A 405 6.55 6.72 -6.61
N LEU A 406 6.56 7.06 -7.89
CA LEU A 406 5.58 6.57 -8.86
C LEU A 406 5.71 5.05 -9.09
N CYS A 407 6.93 4.52 -9.16
CA CYS A 407 7.19 3.08 -9.19
C CYS A 407 6.60 2.37 -7.96
N SER A 408 6.82 2.89 -6.76
CA SER A 408 6.23 2.36 -5.51
C SER A 408 4.70 2.39 -5.54
N ALA A 409 4.08 3.48 -6.01
CA ALA A 409 2.63 3.59 -6.13
C ALA A 409 2.07 2.56 -7.13
N SER A 410 2.73 2.39 -8.27
CA SER A 410 2.37 1.39 -9.28
C SER A 410 2.48 -0.03 -8.75
N LEU A 411 3.59 -0.36 -8.07
CA LEU A 411 3.80 -1.67 -7.45
C LEU A 411 2.72 -1.97 -6.41
N LYS A 412 2.44 -1.04 -5.50
CA LYS A 412 1.37 -1.18 -4.49
C LYS A 412 -0.01 -1.37 -5.12
N ALA A 413 -0.32 -0.65 -6.20
CA ALA A 413 -1.58 -0.79 -6.92
C ALA A 413 -1.71 -2.18 -7.58
N ARG A 414 -0.63 -2.70 -8.18
CA ARG A 414 -0.60 -4.07 -8.76
C ARG A 414 -0.75 -5.13 -7.68
N LEU A 415 -0.02 -5.02 -6.56
CA LEU A 415 -0.08 -6.00 -5.46
C LEU A 415 -1.46 -6.05 -4.78
N LYS A 416 -2.15 -4.91 -4.64
CA LYS A 416 -3.52 -4.86 -4.07
C LYS A 416 -4.56 -5.62 -4.89
N ARG A 417 -4.30 -5.88 -6.17
CA ARG A 417 -5.23 -6.62 -7.05
C ARG A 417 -5.12 -8.14 -6.90
N VAL A 418 -4.04 -8.63 -6.28
CA VAL A 418 -3.86 -10.05 -6.04
C VAL A 418 -4.80 -10.46 -4.92
N LYS A 419 -5.92 -11.09 -5.31
CA LYS A 419 -6.90 -11.60 -4.36
C LYS A 419 -6.31 -12.79 -3.60
N ARG A 420 -6.70 -12.91 -2.33
CA ARG A 420 -6.39 -14.09 -1.51
C ARG A 420 -7.37 -15.20 -1.89
N GLU A 421 -7.04 -15.95 -2.93
CA GLU A 421 -7.85 -17.08 -3.37
C GLU A 421 -7.04 -18.36 -3.21
N GLY A 422 -7.55 -19.31 -2.41
CA GLY A 422 -6.98 -20.65 -2.25
C GLY A 422 -6.04 -20.86 -1.06
N THR A 423 -5.24 -21.93 -1.15
CA THR A 423 -4.25 -22.33 -0.15
C THR A 423 -3.07 -21.35 -0.09
N THR A 424 -2.30 -21.39 1.01
CA THR A 424 -1.22 -20.42 1.28
C THR A 424 -0.14 -20.38 0.17
N VAL A 425 0.23 -21.55 -0.36
CA VAL A 425 1.28 -21.69 -1.39
C VAL A 425 0.98 -20.97 -2.72
N PRO A 426 -0.13 -21.25 -3.44
CA PRO A 426 -0.40 -20.61 -4.72
C PRO A 426 -0.53 -19.09 -4.60
N TYR A 427 -1.11 -18.61 -3.50
CA TYR A 427 -1.20 -17.18 -3.24
C TYR A 427 0.18 -16.52 -3.08
N ILE A 428 1.08 -17.11 -2.28
CA ILE A 428 2.45 -16.60 -2.11
C ILE A 428 3.23 -16.69 -3.42
N LYS A 429 3.08 -17.79 -4.16
CA LYS A 429 3.71 -17.96 -5.47
C LYS A 429 3.30 -16.85 -6.42
N GLN A 430 2.00 -16.55 -6.52
CA GLN A 430 1.47 -15.49 -7.36
C GLN A 430 1.92 -14.10 -6.90
N LEU A 431 1.83 -13.82 -5.60
CA LEU A 431 2.19 -12.52 -5.03
C LEU A 431 3.69 -12.23 -5.22
N SER A 432 4.57 -13.19 -4.91
CA SER A 432 6.02 -13.05 -5.08
C SER A 432 6.40 -12.94 -6.56
N ALA A 433 5.82 -13.76 -7.45
CA ALA A 433 6.09 -13.68 -8.88
C ALA A 433 5.72 -12.31 -9.45
N ILE A 434 4.52 -11.80 -9.14
CA ILE A 434 4.06 -10.48 -9.58
C ILE A 434 4.97 -9.38 -9.03
N ALA A 435 5.37 -9.46 -7.77
CA ALA A 435 6.19 -8.41 -7.18
C ALA A 435 7.61 -8.35 -7.78
N PHE A 436 8.32 -9.48 -7.84
CA PHE A 436 9.69 -9.51 -8.35
C PHE A 436 9.74 -9.21 -9.85
N SER A 437 8.79 -9.72 -10.64
CA SER A 437 8.67 -9.35 -12.07
C SER A 437 8.41 -7.86 -12.27
N ASN A 438 7.53 -7.26 -11.46
CA ASN A 438 7.29 -5.81 -11.52
C ASN A 438 8.52 -5.00 -11.10
N ILE A 439 9.20 -5.38 -10.03
CA ILE A 439 10.44 -4.70 -9.60
C ILE A 439 11.49 -4.78 -10.71
N PHE A 440 11.62 -5.94 -11.35
CA PHE A 440 12.51 -6.16 -12.49
C PHE A 440 12.16 -5.26 -13.69
N GLU A 441 10.89 -5.26 -14.13
CA GLU A 441 10.40 -4.40 -15.22
C GLU A 441 10.62 -2.91 -14.92
N LEU A 442 10.29 -2.46 -13.70
CA LEU A 442 10.43 -1.07 -13.27
C LEU A 442 11.91 -0.65 -13.21
N SER A 443 12.79 -1.54 -12.76
CA SER A 443 14.23 -1.32 -12.73
C SER A 443 14.83 -1.23 -14.13
N GLN A 444 14.40 -2.10 -15.06
CA GLN A 444 14.80 -2.01 -16.46
C GLN A 444 14.37 -0.68 -17.10
N GLU A 445 13.13 -0.27 -16.87
CA GLU A 445 12.63 1.01 -17.39
C GLU A 445 13.32 2.21 -16.75
N PHE A 446 13.66 2.12 -15.46
CA PHE A 446 14.47 3.15 -14.79
C PHE A 446 15.83 3.33 -15.46
N LEU A 447 16.57 2.24 -15.70
CA LEU A 447 17.89 2.30 -16.33
C LEU A 447 17.83 2.83 -17.77
N LYS A 448 16.72 2.64 -18.49
CA LYS A 448 16.49 3.26 -19.81
C LYS A 448 16.29 4.77 -19.74
N ILE A 449 15.71 5.29 -18.64
CA ILE A 449 15.40 6.72 -18.46
C ILE A 449 16.61 7.47 -17.90
N PHE A 450 17.39 6.85 -17.02
CA PHE A 450 18.58 7.41 -16.39
C PHE A 450 19.87 6.69 -16.85
N PRO A 451 20.22 6.72 -18.16
CA PRO A 451 21.45 6.09 -18.63
C PRO A 451 22.67 6.78 -18.01
N GLN A 452 23.63 5.99 -17.50
CA GLN A 452 24.96 6.43 -17.06
C GLN A 452 25.01 7.43 -15.88
N ILE A 453 23.91 7.69 -15.17
CA ILE A 453 23.90 8.53 -13.97
C ILE A 453 24.09 7.66 -12.71
N THR A 454 25.31 7.60 -12.18
CA THR A 454 25.68 6.76 -11.03
C THR A 454 24.88 7.07 -9.76
N ASN A 455 24.61 8.35 -9.47
CA ASN A 455 23.83 8.78 -8.31
C ASN A 455 22.38 8.29 -8.35
N CYS A 456 21.79 8.15 -9.55
CA CYS A 456 20.44 7.61 -9.71
C CYS A 456 20.42 6.08 -9.61
N ALA A 457 21.51 5.42 -10.02
CA ALA A 457 21.64 3.97 -9.86
C ALA A 457 21.70 3.56 -8.38
N SER A 458 22.41 4.30 -7.51
CA SER A 458 22.40 4.04 -6.07
C SER A 458 21.01 4.24 -5.45
N ALA A 459 20.26 5.26 -5.89
CA ALA A 459 18.88 5.48 -5.48
C ALA A 459 17.94 4.33 -5.91
N LEU A 460 18.14 3.75 -7.10
CA LEU A 460 17.39 2.56 -7.55
C LEU A 460 17.66 1.34 -6.66
N VAL A 461 18.91 1.09 -6.29
CA VAL A 461 19.27 -0.03 -5.41
C VAL A 461 18.64 0.15 -4.03
N LEU A 462 18.67 1.37 -3.48
CA LEU A 462 17.99 1.69 -2.22
C LEU A 462 16.47 1.50 -2.30
N TRP A 463 15.87 1.90 -3.42
CA TRP A 463 14.44 1.68 -3.67
C TRP A 463 14.09 0.19 -3.74
N CYS A 464 14.85 -0.61 -4.49
CA CYS A 464 14.66 -2.06 -4.56
C CYS A 464 14.76 -2.70 -3.17
N SER A 465 15.79 -2.32 -2.39
CA SER A 465 15.95 -2.80 -1.02
C SER A 465 14.74 -2.45 -0.15
N HIS A 466 14.19 -1.24 -0.25
CA HIS A 466 13.04 -0.81 0.52
C HIS A 466 11.75 -1.57 0.12
N GLU A 467 11.50 -1.74 -1.18
CA GLU A 467 10.33 -2.48 -1.67
C GLU A 467 10.40 -3.96 -1.30
N ILE A 468 11.58 -4.58 -1.39
CA ILE A 468 11.78 -5.98 -0.96
C ILE A 468 11.56 -6.10 0.56
N LYS A 469 12.04 -5.15 1.36
CA LYS A 469 11.79 -5.14 2.81
C LYS A 469 10.29 -5.10 3.11
N PHE A 470 9.55 -4.21 2.44
CA PHE A 470 8.10 -4.09 2.62
C PHE A 470 7.38 -5.37 2.20
N LEU A 471 7.74 -5.93 1.05
CA LEU A 471 7.18 -7.19 0.54
C LEU A 471 7.44 -8.36 1.50
N VAL A 472 8.68 -8.56 1.95
CA VAL A 472 9.04 -9.64 2.85
C VAL A 472 8.31 -9.48 4.18
N SER A 473 8.17 -8.25 4.70
CA SER A 473 7.38 -8.00 5.91
C SER A 473 5.89 -8.38 5.75
N HIS A 474 5.33 -8.22 4.56
CA HIS A 474 3.97 -8.65 4.25
C HIS A 474 3.86 -10.17 4.14
N LEU A 475 4.82 -10.80 3.44
CA LEU A 475 4.91 -12.26 3.29
C LEU A 475 5.08 -12.95 4.65
N ILE A 476 5.93 -12.42 5.54
CA ILE A 476 6.12 -12.98 6.89
C ILE A 476 4.79 -13.06 7.64
N LYS A 477 3.98 -12.00 7.58
CA LYS A 477 2.66 -11.96 8.24
C LYS A 477 1.66 -12.97 7.67
N GLN A 478 1.87 -13.42 6.44
CA GLN A 478 0.98 -14.36 5.76
C GLN A 478 1.48 -15.81 5.83
N MET A 479 2.79 -16.00 5.89
CA MET A 479 3.44 -17.30 5.96
C MET A 479 3.44 -17.87 7.37
N PHE A 480 3.87 -17.08 8.35
CA PHE A 480 4.10 -17.52 9.73
C PHE A 480 2.82 -17.47 10.58
N ILE A 481 1.78 -18.14 10.10
CA ILE A 481 0.52 -18.36 10.82
C ILE A 481 0.62 -19.72 11.52
N PRO A 482 0.17 -19.86 12.79
CA PRO A 482 0.39 -21.08 13.59
C PRO A 482 -0.17 -22.40 13.01
N GLN A 483 -1.04 -22.32 12.00
CA GLN A 483 -1.67 -23.47 11.34
C GLN A 483 -0.87 -24.03 10.14
N VAL A 484 0.19 -23.36 9.69
CA VAL A 484 0.96 -23.75 8.49
C VAL A 484 2.05 -24.76 8.87
N SER A 485 2.18 -25.86 8.11
CA SER A 485 3.23 -26.86 8.31
C SER A 485 4.60 -26.36 7.84
N LEU A 486 5.68 -26.94 8.38
CA LEU A 486 7.05 -26.60 7.98
C LEU A 486 7.29 -26.85 6.49
N SER A 487 6.86 -27.99 5.95
CA SER A 487 6.97 -28.34 4.53
C SER A 487 6.38 -27.29 3.60
N VAL A 488 5.20 -26.74 3.94
CA VAL A 488 4.55 -25.66 3.18
C VAL A 488 5.37 -24.36 3.24
N LEU A 489 5.94 -24.04 4.40
CA LEU A 489 6.84 -22.88 4.56
C LEU A 489 8.11 -23.04 3.72
N VAL A 490 8.72 -24.23 3.72
CA VAL A 490 9.90 -24.56 2.93
C VAL A 490 9.62 -24.31 1.45
N GLU A 491 8.52 -24.87 0.93
CA GLU A 491 8.10 -24.69 -0.46
C GLU A 491 7.97 -23.21 -0.83
N CYS A 492 7.31 -22.42 0.03
CA CYS A 492 7.12 -20.99 -0.17
C CYS A 492 8.45 -20.23 -0.16
N ILE A 493 9.36 -20.53 0.77
CA ILE A 493 10.67 -19.85 0.88
C ILE A 493 11.53 -20.14 -0.35
N ILE A 494 11.54 -21.38 -0.83
CA ILE A 494 12.25 -21.75 -2.06
C ILE A 494 11.71 -20.95 -3.25
N MET A 495 10.40 -20.83 -3.40
CA MET A 495 9.79 -20.02 -4.47
C MET A 495 10.19 -18.56 -4.39
N ILE A 496 10.11 -17.95 -3.20
CA ILE A 496 10.48 -16.55 -3.00
C ILE A 496 11.97 -16.35 -3.32
N ARG A 497 12.87 -17.24 -2.86
CA ARG A 497 14.31 -17.19 -3.17
C ARG A 497 14.55 -17.29 -4.68
N ASN A 498 13.83 -18.16 -5.38
CA ASN A 498 13.95 -18.31 -6.84
C ASN A 498 13.47 -17.08 -7.60
N HIS A 499 12.38 -16.43 -7.18
CA HIS A 499 11.95 -15.16 -7.76
C HIS A 499 12.93 -14.03 -7.46
N CYS A 500 13.52 -14.00 -6.26
CA CYS A 500 14.56 -13.02 -5.90
C CYS A 500 15.80 -13.17 -6.81
N LYS A 501 16.20 -14.41 -7.16
CA LYS A 501 17.29 -14.66 -8.11
C LYS A 501 17.06 -14.03 -9.49
N GLN A 502 15.83 -13.73 -9.90
CA GLN A 502 15.61 -13.04 -11.18
C GLN A 502 16.23 -11.63 -11.20
N LEU A 503 16.34 -10.98 -10.04
CA LEU A 503 16.98 -9.66 -9.93
C LEU A 503 18.49 -9.70 -10.14
N THR A 504 19.14 -10.86 -9.98
CA THR A 504 20.59 -10.99 -10.22
C THR A 504 20.94 -10.82 -11.69
N GLN A 505 20.00 -11.06 -12.61
CA GLN A 505 20.16 -10.76 -14.04
C GLN A 505 20.38 -9.26 -14.30
N MET A 506 19.91 -8.38 -13.40
CA MET A 506 20.16 -6.94 -13.45
C MET A 506 21.42 -6.53 -12.68
N GLY A 507 22.19 -7.50 -12.15
CA GLY A 507 23.36 -7.25 -11.30
C GLY A 507 23.02 -6.90 -9.85
N MET A 508 21.78 -7.12 -9.40
CA MET A 508 21.36 -6.85 -8.03
C MET A 508 21.03 -8.14 -7.28
N ASP A 509 21.79 -8.44 -6.23
CA ASP A 509 21.52 -9.57 -5.35
C ASP A 509 20.90 -9.08 -4.03
N PHE A 510 19.71 -9.57 -3.71
CA PHE A 510 18.97 -9.27 -2.48
C PHE A 510 18.64 -10.52 -1.66
N GLN A 511 19.25 -11.68 -1.97
CA GLN A 511 19.01 -12.91 -1.22
C GLN A 511 19.42 -12.75 0.26
N TYR A 512 20.56 -12.12 0.53
CA TYR A 512 21.04 -11.85 1.88
C TYR A 512 20.01 -11.06 2.72
N GLN A 513 19.34 -10.08 2.11
CA GLN A 513 18.36 -9.25 2.80
C GLN A 513 17.11 -10.05 3.13
N LEU A 514 16.69 -10.92 2.20
CA LEU A 514 15.55 -11.79 2.36
C LEU A 514 15.78 -12.79 3.50
N ASP A 515 16.93 -13.46 3.48
CA ASP A 515 17.29 -14.45 4.50
C ASP A 515 17.43 -13.81 5.89
N ASN A 516 18.01 -12.61 5.99
CA ASN A 516 18.13 -11.90 7.26
C ASN A 516 16.76 -11.51 7.85
N GLN A 517 15.79 -11.08 7.03
CA GLN A 517 14.43 -10.79 7.50
C GLN A 517 13.67 -12.07 7.91
N LEU A 518 13.94 -13.20 7.26
CA LEU A 518 13.32 -14.49 7.59
C LEU A 518 13.95 -15.17 8.80
N LYS A 519 15.18 -14.82 9.18
CA LYS A 519 15.95 -15.45 10.27
C LYS A 519 15.14 -15.65 11.56
N ILE A 520 14.62 -14.57 12.13
CA ILE A 520 13.91 -14.57 13.42
C ILE A 520 12.61 -15.39 13.36
N PRO A 521 11.70 -15.17 12.39
CA PRO A 521 10.49 -15.97 12.32
C PRO A 521 10.80 -17.44 11.99
N LEU A 522 11.79 -17.72 11.15
CA LEU A 522 12.23 -19.09 10.85
C LEU A 522 12.77 -19.80 12.07
N SER A 523 13.67 -19.17 12.83
CA SER A 523 14.28 -19.80 14.00
C SER A 523 13.23 -20.17 15.04
N ARG A 524 12.24 -19.30 15.27
CA ARG A 524 11.10 -19.57 16.15
C ARG A 524 10.27 -20.74 15.65
N THR A 525 9.90 -20.76 14.36
CA THR A 525 9.12 -21.89 13.83
C THR A 525 9.90 -23.20 13.82
N LEU A 526 11.22 -23.17 13.61
CA LEU A 526 12.05 -24.37 13.66
C LEU A 526 12.12 -24.93 15.10
N GLN A 527 12.21 -24.06 16.10
CA GLN A 527 12.15 -24.45 17.51
C GLN A 527 10.76 -25.01 17.87
N ASP A 528 9.68 -24.31 17.53
CA ASP A 528 8.31 -24.75 17.81
C ASP A 528 7.97 -26.07 17.10
N THR A 529 8.44 -26.25 15.86
CA THR A 529 8.27 -27.51 15.13
C THR A 529 9.10 -28.60 15.78
N GLY A 530 10.36 -28.33 16.13
CA GLY A 530 11.19 -29.21 16.94
C GLY A 530 10.47 -29.71 18.18
N GLU A 531 9.90 -28.81 18.99
CA GLU A 531 9.13 -29.16 20.19
C GLU A 531 7.92 -30.05 19.89
N LYS A 532 7.15 -29.74 18.84
CA LYS A 532 6.04 -30.60 18.40
C LYS A 532 6.49 -32.00 18.00
N TYR A 533 7.62 -32.11 17.29
CA TYR A 533 8.21 -33.41 16.95
C TYR A 533 8.67 -34.15 18.21
N MET A 534 9.36 -33.47 19.11
CA MET A 534 9.81 -34.01 20.39
C MET A 534 8.64 -34.60 21.20
N ASP A 535 7.52 -33.89 21.30
CA ASP A 535 6.34 -34.36 22.04
C ASP A 535 5.62 -35.50 21.32
N ALA A 536 5.52 -35.44 19.98
CA ALA A 536 4.97 -36.55 19.20
C ALA A 536 5.79 -37.84 19.35
N ILE A 537 7.12 -37.72 19.47
CA ILE A 537 8.02 -38.86 19.71
C ILE A 537 7.83 -39.39 21.14
N LYS A 538 7.74 -38.52 22.17
CA LYS A 538 7.48 -38.95 23.55
C LYS A 538 6.17 -39.72 23.69
N VAL A 539 5.11 -39.27 23.01
CA VAL A 539 3.82 -39.98 23.00
C VAL A 539 3.97 -41.37 22.36
N ARG A 540 4.57 -41.46 21.17
CA ARG A 540 4.83 -42.77 20.52
C ARG A 540 5.73 -43.68 21.35
N ALA A 541 6.73 -43.10 22.01
CA ALA A 541 7.61 -43.79 22.94
C ALA A 541 6.85 -44.41 24.13
N SER A 542 5.81 -43.72 24.63
CA SER A 542 4.96 -44.24 25.72
C SER A 542 4.01 -45.36 25.28
N GLU A 543 3.61 -45.36 24.00
CA GLU A 543 2.74 -46.37 23.38
C GLU A 543 3.53 -47.57 22.83
N ASP A 544 4.87 -47.53 22.88
CA ASP A 544 5.71 -48.55 22.27
C ASP A 544 5.68 -49.85 23.07
N ASN A 545 5.19 -50.90 22.41
CA ASN A 545 5.08 -52.24 22.98
C ASN A 545 6.24 -53.17 22.55
N TRP A 546 7.25 -52.65 21.82
CA TRP A 546 8.44 -53.39 21.38
C TRP A 546 8.14 -54.67 20.61
N LYS A 547 7.08 -54.65 19.80
CA LYS A 547 6.68 -55.78 18.93
C LYS A 547 7.20 -55.58 17.51
N LEU A 548 7.52 -56.71 16.86
CA LEU A 548 7.82 -56.77 15.42
C LEU A 548 6.68 -56.13 14.61
N SER A 549 7.03 -55.35 13.59
CA SER A 549 6.03 -54.77 12.70
C SER A 549 5.48 -55.85 11.75
N ASN A 550 4.16 -56.05 11.82
CA ASN A 550 3.42 -56.94 10.93
C ASN A 550 2.61 -56.10 9.94
N LEU A 551 2.93 -56.20 8.66
CA LEU A 551 2.30 -55.41 7.60
C LEU A 551 1.05 -56.08 7.02
N GLN A 552 0.72 -57.29 7.50
CA GLN A 552 -0.47 -58.11 7.19
C GLN A 552 -0.61 -58.55 5.72
N THR A 553 -0.22 -57.71 4.75
CA THR A 553 -0.41 -57.90 3.32
C THR A 553 0.88 -57.60 2.55
N THR A 554 1.17 -58.35 1.48
CA THR A 554 2.36 -58.19 0.63
C THR A 554 2.37 -56.86 -0.11
N GLN A 555 1.19 -56.29 -0.38
CA GLN A 555 1.04 -54.96 -0.98
C GLN A 555 1.48 -53.83 -0.01
N ASN A 556 1.13 -53.94 1.28
CA ASN A 556 1.55 -52.94 2.28
C ASN A 556 3.07 -52.96 2.50
N PHE A 557 3.69 -54.12 2.37
CA PHE A 557 5.14 -54.26 2.39
C PHE A 557 5.82 -53.59 1.19
N LEU A 558 5.29 -53.79 -0.02
CA LEU A 558 5.80 -53.12 -1.23
C LEU A 558 5.59 -51.60 -1.18
N ASN A 559 4.43 -51.14 -0.68
CA ASN A 559 4.17 -49.71 -0.50
C ASN A 559 5.12 -49.08 0.52
N LEU A 560 5.37 -49.76 1.64
CA LEU A 560 6.31 -49.28 2.66
C LEU A 560 7.75 -49.23 2.14
N LEU A 561 8.16 -50.22 1.35
CA LEU A 561 9.47 -50.18 0.67
C LEU A 561 9.55 -49.01 -0.31
N ALA A 562 8.54 -48.83 -1.16
CA ALA A 562 8.51 -47.70 -2.10
C ALA A 562 8.54 -46.34 -1.38
N GLU A 563 7.83 -46.20 -0.26
CA GLU A 563 7.88 -44.98 0.56
C GLU A 563 9.26 -44.72 1.19
N LEU A 564 9.93 -45.77 1.67
CA LEU A 564 11.27 -45.65 2.26
C LEU A 564 12.32 -45.38 1.18
N ASP A 565 12.18 -45.98 0.00
CA ASP A 565 13.00 -45.70 -1.17
C ASP A 565 12.82 -44.26 -1.65
N ASN A 566 11.58 -43.75 -1.68
CA ASN A 566 11.29 -42.35 -2.02
C ASN A 566 11.95 -41.34 -1.07
N LEU A 567 12.04 -41.69 0.22
CA LEU A 567 12.74 -40.89 1.24
C LEU A 567 14.25 -41.22 1.32
N GLY A 568 14.74 -42.13 0.49
CA GLY A 568 16.14 -42.57 0.47
C GLY A 568 16.61 -43.19 1.78
N ILE A 569 15.74 -43.94 2.48
CA ILE A 569 16.04 -44.65 3.74
C ILE A 569 16.38 -46.11 3.42
N PRO A 570 17.66 -46.53 3.44
CA PRO A 570 18.00 -47.90 3.07
C PRO A 570 17.54 -48.88 4.15
N LEU A 571 16.84 -49.94 3.74
CA LEU A 571 16.48 -51.06 4.62
C LEU A 571 17.45 -52.22 4.37
N PRO A 572 18.33 -52.56 5.33
CA PRO A 572 19.21 -53.71 5.20
C PRO A 572 18.39 -55.01 5.07
N GLU A 573 18.81 -55.91 4.19
CA GLU A 573 18.16 -57.22 4.00
C GLU A 573 18.11 -58.04 5.31
N SER A 574 19.07 -57.81 6.21
CA SER A 574 19.13 -58.41 7.55
C SER A 574 17.93 -58.05 8.44
N CYS A 575 17.23 -56.95 8.14
CA CYS A 575 16.03 -56.53 8.88
C CYS A 575 14.73 -57.18 8.34
N ILE A 576 14.79 -57.87 7.19
CA ILE A 576 13.62 -58.50 6.55
C ILE A 576 13.58 -59.97 6.96
N LYS A 577 12.69 -60.35 7.88
CA LYS A 577 12.59 -61.74 8.36
C LYS A 577 11.69 -62.61 7.46
N ASN A 578 10.66 -62.04 6.84
CA ASN A 578 9.71 -62.70 5.91
C ASN A 578 8.99 -61.64 5.06
N LYS A 579 8.21 -62.04 4.02
CA LYS A 579 7.39 -61.13 3.16
C LYS A 579 6.38 -60.23 3.90
N TYR A 580 6.20 -60.42 5.21
CA TYR A 580 5.21 -59.73 6.05
C TYR A 580 5.77 -59.17 7.37
N TRP A 581 7.00 -59.54 7.74
CA TRP A 581 7.58 -59.24 9.07
C TRP A 581 8.93 -58.54 8.93
N ILE A 582 9.05 -57.37 9.55
CA ILE A 582 10.29 -56.61 9.64
C ILE A 582 10.79 -56.69 11.10
N SER A 583 12.10 -56.84 11.30
CA SER A 583 12.75 -56.90 12.61
C SER A 583 12.73 -55.58 13.39
N LEU A 584 12.10 -54.55 12.82
CA LEU A 584 11.98 -53.20 13.36
C LEU A 584 10.58 -52.98 13.93
N THR A 585 10.49 -52.13 14.96
CA THR A 585 9.19 -51.75 15.53
C THR A 585 8.48 -50.74 14.62
N ASN A 586 7.16 -50.65 14.73
CA ASN A 586 6.42 -49.61 14.01
C ASN A 586 6.86 -48.19 14.44
N ASN A 587 7.29 -48.05 15.70
CA ASN A 587 7.81 -46.79 16.23
C ASN A 587 9.12 -46.36 15.54
N THR A 588 10.08 -47.27 15.36
CA THR A 588 11.35 -46.92 14.69
C THR A 588 11.18 -46.62 13.21
N LEU A 589 10.29 -47.33 12.51
CA LEU A 589 9.96 -47.02 11.11
C LEU A 589 9.24 -45.67 10.98
N ALA A 590 8.27 -45.39 11.86
CA ALA A 590 7.57 -44.11 11.87
C ALA A 590 8.51 -42.95 12.22
N PHE A 591 9.41 -43.15 13.19
CA PHE A 591 10.45 -42.18 13.53
C PHE A 591 11.38 -41.90 12.33
N ALA A 592 11.87 -42.94 11.66
CA ALA A 592 12.79 -42.80 10.53
C ALA A 592 12.20 -41.91 9.43
N LYS A 593 10.93 -42.15 9.06
CA LYS A 593 10.20 -41.34 8.06
C LYS A 593 10.05 -39.89 8.50
N LEU A 594 9.63 -39.66 9.75
CA LEU A 594 9.41 -38.31 10.28
C LEU A 594 10.72 -37.53 10.42
N TYR A 595 11.78 -38.18 10.88
CA TYR A 595 13.06 -37.53 11.09
C TYR A 595 13.73 -37.16 9.78
N ILE A 596 13.67 -38.03 8.76
CA ILE A 596 14.26 -37.74 7.44
C ILE A 596 13.43 -36.68 6.71
N GLY A 597 12.10 -36.70 6.81
CA GLY A 597 11.28 -35.59 6.30
C GLY A 597 11.60 -34.25 6.96
N LEU A 598 11.78 -34.23 8.29
CA LEU A 598 12.23 -33.03 9.00
C LEU A 598 13.63 -32.59 8.56
N LEU A 599 14.56 -33.54 8.38
CA LEU A 599 15.91 -33.26 7.91
C LEU A 599 15.88 -32.60 6.52
N GLU A 600 15.16 -33.16 5.56
CA GLU A 600 15.05 -32.58 4.21
C GLU A 600 14.46 -31.17 4.23
N ASP A 601 13.38 -30.96 4.99
CA ASP A 601 12.78 -29.64 5.20
C ASP A 601 13.79 -28.65 5.80
N CYS A 602 14.54 -29.08 6.82
CA CYS A 602 15.60 -28.29 7.44
C CYS A 602 16.74 -27.97 6.47
N LEU A 603 17.22 -28.96 5.71
CA LEU A 603 18.34 -28.81 4.77
C LEU A 603 18.01 -27.79 3.67
N ASN A 604 16.78 -27.79 3.17
CA ASN A 604 16.30 -26.82 2.19
C ASN A 604 16.25 -25.37 2.70
N LEU A 605 16.18 -25.19 4.03
CA LEU A 605 16.16 -23.88 4.70
C LEU A 605 17.54 -23.42 5.20
N ILE A 606 18.59 -24.20 4.97
CA ILE A 606 19.91 -23.88 5.49
C ILE A 606 20.41 -22.56 4.93
N THR A 607 20.79 -21.70 5.87
CA THR A 607 21.61 -20.52 5.67
C THR A 607 22.69 -20.55 6.74
N PRO A 608 23.84 -19.88 6.53
CA PRO A 608 24.91 -19.85 7.55
C PRO A 608 24.39 -19.36 8.92
N GLU A 609 23.38 -18.50 8.92
CA GLU A 609 22.80 -17.94 10.15
C GLU A 609 21.77 -18.85 10.84
N THR A 610 21.07 -19.72 10.08
CA THR A 610 20.08 -20.67 10.63
C THR A 610 20.69 -22.05 10.93
N SER A 611 21.90 -22.32 10.45
CA SER A 611 22.60 -23.60 10.62
C SER A 611 22.64 -24.07 12.07
N ASN A 612 23.02 -23.20 13.01
CA ASN A 612 23.12 -23.58 14.43
C ASN A 612 21.78 -24.01 15.03
N VAL A 613 20.70 -23.30 14.69
CA VAL A 613 19.35 -23.63 15.20
C VAL A 613 18.85 -24.93 14.60
N ILE A 614 19.09 -25.15 13.30
CA ILE A 614 18.75 -26.40 12.61
C ILE A 614 19.51 -27.56 13.25
N GLU A 615 20.82 -27.42 13.47
CA GLU A 615 21.63 -28.43 14.14
C GLU A 615 21.07 -28.76 15.53
N GLU A 616 20.73 -27.75 16.34
CA GLU A 616 20.16 -27.95 17.69
C GLU A 616 18.82 -28.68 17.67
N VAL A 617 17.91 -28.32 16.76
CA VAL A 617 16.61 -28.97 16.59
C VAL A 617 16.76 -30.42 16.14
N LEU A 618 17.62 -30.68 15.16
CA LEU A 618 17.87 -32.04 14.68
C LEU A 618 18.48 -32.93 15.77
N ILE A 619 19.36 -32.36 16.60
CA ILE A 619 19.98 -33.06 17.73
C ILE A 619 18.97 -33.34 18.83
N SER A 620 18.16 -32.37 19.22
CA SER A 620 17.20 -32.53 20.33
C SER A 620 16.16 -33.60 20.01
N VAL A 621 15.67 -33.64 18.77
CA VAL A 621 14.75 -34.67 18.27
C VAL A 621 15.39 -36.06 18.28
N LEU A 622 16.63 -36.20 17.83
CA LEU A 622 17.37 -37.48 17.91
C LEU A 622 17.63 -37.93 19.34
N GLN A 623 18.00 -37.01 20.25
CA GLN A 623 18.33 -37.33 21.63
C GLN A 623 17.16 -37.97 22.38
N ILE A 624 15.93 -37.55 22.12
CA ILE A 624 14.74 -38.14 22.76
C ILE A 624 14.56 -39.60 22.33
N GLN A 625 14.73 -39.90 21.05
CA GLN A 625 14.61 -41.27 20.56
C GLN A 625 15.74 -42.15 21.07
N ILE A 626 16.97 -41.62 21.15
CA ILE A 626 18.11 -42.28 21.79
C ILE A 626 17.82 -42.59 23.27
N GLN A 627 17.29 -41.63 24.02
CA GLN A 627 16.91 -41.81 25.43
C GLN A 627 15.81 -42.85 25.61
N HIS A 628 14.82 -42.90 24.70
CA HIS A 628 13.78 -43.95 24.72
C HIS A 628 14.37 -45.34 24.50
N ILE A 629 15.25 -45.51 23.51
CA ILE A 629 15.93 -46.79 23.24
C ILE A 629 16.79 -47.21 24.45
N GLN A 630 17.59 -46.29 25.00
CA GLN A 630 18.43 -46.56 26.16
C GLN A 630 17.62 -46.93 27.41
N SER A 631 16.61 -46.12 27.77
CA SER A 631 15.75 -46.38 28.94
C SER A 631 14.99 -47.71 28.81
N SER A 632 14.57 -48.07 27.60
CA SER A 632 13.89 -49.35 27.34
C SER A 632 14.81 -50.55 27.49
N ILE A 633 16.08 -50.46 27.06
CA ILE A 633 17.08 -51.55 27.19
C ILE A 633 17.44 -51.81 28.65
N PHE A 634 17.51 -50.78 29.49
CA PHE A 634 17.76 -50.91 30.93
C PHE A 634 16.52 -51.33 31.72
N ASN A 635 15.32 -51.30 31.12
CA ASN A 635 14.08 -51.63 31.80
C ASN A 635 13.93 -53.16 31.97
N CYS A 636 13.80 -53.61 33.22
CA CYS A 636 13.76 -55.03 33.58
C CYS A 636 12.56 -55.81 32.99
N LYS A 637 11.53 -55.11 32.49
CA LYS A 637 10.29 -55.71 31.94
C LYS A 637 10.49 -56.40 30.57
N PHE A 638 11.51 -56.04 29.79
CA PHE A 638 11.67 -56.46 28.39
C PHE A 638 12.86 -57.40 28.14
N LYS A 639 13.24 -58.23 29.12
CA LYS A 639 14.42 -59.10 29.00
C LYS A 639 14.39 -60.06 27.79
N GLN A 640 13.20 -60.45 27.31
CA GLN A 640 13.02 -61.36 26.17
C GLN A 640 13.17 -60.67 24.81
N ASP A 641 12.90 -59.35 24.72
CA ASP A 641 12.91 -58.58 23.48
C ASP A 641 14.22 -57.80 23.26
N LYS A 642 15.24 -58.04 24.09
CA LYS A 642 16.54 -57.36 24.02
C LYS A 642 17.21 -57.45 22.66
N ASN A 643 17.06 -58.57 21.95
CA ASN A 643 17.64 -58.73 20.61
C ASN A 643 16.93 -57.82 19.59
N LEU A 644 15.61 -57.68 19.68
CA LEU A 644 14.85 -56.75 18.82
C LEU A 644 15.22 -55.30 19.13
N MET A 645 15.41 -54.95 20.40
CA MET A 645 15.88 -53.62 20.80
C MET A 645 17.28 -53.32 20.26
N GLN A 646 18.19 -54.30 20.29
CA GLN A 646 19.53 -54.18 19.72
C GLN A 646 19.51 -54.04 18.19
N ASP A 647 18.64 -54.77 17.49
CA ASP A 647 18.47 -54.63 16.03
C ASP A 647 17.94 -53.24 15.66
N ASN A 648 16.97 -52.73 16.42
CA ASN A 648 16.43 -51.37 16.26
C ASN A 648 17.49 -50.29 16.56
N ALA A 649 18.31 -50.49 17.60
CA ALA A 649 19.40 -49.59 17.95
C ALA A 649 20.49 -49.54 16.87
N LYS A 650 20.87 -50.71 16.32
CA LYS A 650 21.82 -50.80 15.19
C LYS A 650 21.28 -50.10 13.96
N TYR A 651 20.02 -50.35 13.60
CA TYR A 651 19.38 -49.65 12.49
C TYR A 651 19.38 -48.13 12.69
N PHE A 652 19.06 -47.66 13.90
CA PHE A 652 19.11 -46.23 14.21
C PHE A 652 20.52 -45.64 14.05
N HIS A 653 21.54 -46.33 14.58
CA HIS A 653 22.93 -45.88 14.57
C HIS A 653 23.54 -45.91 13.15
N ASP A 654 23.39 -47.02 12.44
CA ASP A 654 24.11 -47.25 11.19
C ASP A 654 23.35 -46.67 9.99
N VAL A 655 22.02 -46.80 9.98
CA VAL A 655 21.18 -46.37 8.86
C VAL A 655 20.70 -44.94 9.04
N ILE A 656 20.03 -44.61 10.14
CA ILE A 656 19.38 -43.30 10.29
C ILE A 656 20.44 -42.20 10.51
N ILE A 657 21.31 -42.34 11.51
CA ILE A 657 22.36 -41.34 11.76
C ILE A 657 23.34 -41.27 10.58
N GLY A 658 23.72 -42.43 10.01
CA GLY A 658 24.56 -42.50 8.81
C GLY A 658 23.96 -41.72 7.64
N ARG A 659 22.67 -41.96 7.33
CA ARG A 659 21.98 -41.25 6.25
C ARG A 659 21.87 -39.74 6.49
N CYS A 660 21.70 -39.34 7.74
CA CYS A 660 21.63 -37.92 8.10
C CYS A 660 22.97 -37.22 7.89
N LEU A 661 24.07 -37.88 8.21
CA LEU A 661 25.43 -37.38 7.94
C LEU A 661 25.69 -37.26 6.43
N GLU A 662 25.28 -38.25 5.64
CA GLU A 662 25.39 -38.21 4.17
C GLU A 662 24.62 -37.03 3.56
N LEU A 663 23.34 -36.90 3.91
CA LEU A 663 22.48 -35.84 3.40
C LEU A 663 22.98 -34.46 3.83
N TYR A 664 23.39 -34.29 5.10
CA TYR A 664 23.97 -33.03 5.59
C TYR A 664 25.26 -32.66 4.86
N LYS A 665 26.17 -33.63 4.68
CA LYS A 665 27.43 -33.45 3.96
C LYS A 665 27.21 -33.10 2.49
N SER A 666 26.21 -33.69 1.85
CA SER A 666 25.89 -33.41 0.45
C SER A 666 25.47 -31.95 0.21
N VAL A 667 24.81 -31.32 1.19
CA VAL A 667 24.28 -29.96 1.07
C VAL A 667 25.29 -28.90 1.55
N ILE A 668 26.00 -29.15 2.65
CA ILE A 668 26.87 -28.15 3.29
C ILE A 668 28.36 -28.35 2.96
N GLY A 669 28.76 -29.56 2.58
CA GLY A 669 30.15 -29.90 2.30
C GLY A 669 31.03 -30.15 3.53
N TYR A 670 30.52 -29.92 4.75
CA TYR A 670 31.21 -30.20 6.02
C TYR A 670 30.47 -31.26 6.85
N ASP A 671 31.24 -31.98 7.68
CA ASP A 671 30.70 -33.02 8.55
C ASP A 671 29.96 -32.43 9.75
N PHE A 672 28.82 -33.03 10.12
CA PHE A 672 28.01 -32.61 11.26
C PHE A 672 28.66 -33.05 12.58
N LYS A 673 29.63 -32.27 13.07
CA LYS A 673 30.47 -32.60 14.24
C LYS A 673 29.68 -32.97 15.49
N LYS A 674 28.62 -32.22 15.81
CA LYS A 674 27.79 -32.49 17.01
C LYS A 674 27.03 -33.81 16.90
N LEU A 675 26.59 -34.18 15.70
CA LEU A 675 25.94 -35.46 15.44
C LEU A 675 26.94 -36.63 15.49
N LEU A 676 28.15 -36.45 14.97
CA LEU A 676 29.24 -37.43 15.12
C LEU A 676 29.56 -37.71 16.61
N VAL A 677 29.66 -36.66 17.42
CA VAL A 677 29.85 -36.82 18.88
C VAL A 677 28.66 -37.54 19.54
N LEU A 678 27.44 -37.35 19.05
CA LEU A 678 26.28 -38.10 19.54
C LEU A 678 26.26 -39.54 19.07
N GLN A 679 26.72 -39.82 17.84
CA GLN A 679 26.87 -41.16 17.30
C GLN A 679 27.89 -41.95 18.13
N GLU A 680 29.06 -41.37 18.41
CA GLU A 680 30.08 -41.97 19.27
C GLU A 680 29.55 -42.27 20.68
N LYS A 681 28.76 -41.36 21.26
CA LYS A 681 28.10 -41.57 22.57
C LYS A 681 27.00 -42.63 22.54
N PHE A 682 26.44 -42.92 21.36
CA PHE A 682 25.39 -43.91 21.16
C PHE A 682 25.94 -45.31 20.82
N CYS A 683 27.25 -45.48 20.68
CA CYS A 683 27.87 -46.80 20.58
C CYS A 683 27.58 -47.63 21.83
N PHE A 684 26.72 -48.63 21.68
CA PHE A 684 26.60 -49.73 22.62
C PHE A 684 27.92 -50.50 22.58
N GLU A 685 28.88 -50.13 23.42
CA GLU A 685 29.97 -51.05 23.74
C GLU A 685 29.33 -52.35 24.20
N THR A 686 29.62 -53.41 23.43
CA THR A 686 29.54 -54.78 23.87
C THR A 686 30.19 -54.89 25.24
N ILE A 687 29.39 -54.83 26.32
CA ILE A 687 29.78 -55.42 27.58
C ILE A 687 29.75 -56.93 27.32
N SER A 688 30.86 -57.40 26.76
CA SER A 688 31.29 -58.77 26.81
C SER A 688 31.09 -59.26 28.23
N ILE A 689 30.46 -60.42 28.32
CA ILE A 689 30.32 -61.25 29.50
C ILE A 689 31.72 -61.45 30.11
N SER A 690 32.11 -60.59 31.07
CA SER A 690 33.31 -60.82 31.89
C SER A 690 33.26 -60.09 33.23
N ASN A 691 32.09 -60.01 33.87
CA ASN A 691 32.04 -59.83 35.32
C ASN A 691 31.36 -61.06 35.92
N LYS A 692 32.11 -62.16 35.99
CA LYS A 692 31.86 -63.15 37.05
C LYS A 692 31.94 -62.37 38.38
N PRO A 693 30.96 -62.50 39.29
CA PRO A 693 31.06 -61.87 40.59
C PRO A 693 32.32 -62.40 41.29
N ARG A 694 33.20 -61.49 41.71
CA ARG A 694 34.30 -61.86 42.62
C ARG A 694 33.66 -62.41 43.90
N PRO A 695 34.07 -63.59 44.40
CA PRO A 695 33.54 -64.12 45.64
C PRO A 695 33.93 -63.20 46.79
N VAL A 696 32.95 -62.89 47.63
CA VAL A 696 33.11 -62.10 48.85
C VAL A 696 34.19 -62.77 49.73
N PRO A 697 35.21 -62.06 50.21
CA PRO A 697 36.14 -62.63 51.18
C PRO A 697 35.38 -62.90 52.48
N ARG A 698 35.34 -64.17 52.88
CA ARG A 698 34.88 -64.60 54.21
C ARG A 698 35.84 -64.02 55.25
N THR A 699 35.36 -63.08 56.06
CA THR A 699 35.97 -62.79 57.37
C THR A 699 35.04 -63.25 58.46
N SER A 700 35.50 -64.26 59.18
CA SER A 700 34.84 -64.97 60.25
C SER A 700 35.07 -64.28 61.61
N ILE A 701 33.96 -63.97 62.31
CA ILE A 701 33.74 -64.14 63.78
C ILE A 701 34.42 -63.08 64.70
N PRO A 702 33.94 -62.74 65.95
CA PRO A 702 32.71 -63.05 66.71
C PRO A 702 31.93 -61.83 67.29
N LYS A 703 30.86 -62.17 68.02
CA LYS A 703 29.93 -61.39 68.85
C LYS A 703 30.53 -60.80 70.16
N TYR A 704 29.80 -59.81 70.70
CA TYR A 704 29.85 -59.20 72.06
C TYR A 704 31.12 -58.36 72.33
N SER A 705 31.12 -57.26 73.09
CA SER A 705 30.22 -56.82 74.16
C SER A 705 30.13 -55.29 74.24
N THR A 706 29.04 -54.85 74.88
CA THR A 706 28.86 -53.58 75.58
C THR A 706 30.07 -53.14 76.41
N THR A 707 30.49 -51.88 76.30
CA THR A 707 30.85 -50.97 77.41
C THR A 707 31.29 -49.59 76.92
N GLU A 708 30.77 -48.57 77.60
CA GLU A 708 31.47 -47.34 78.02
C GLU A 708 31.66 -46.15 77.06
N PHE A 709 30.86 -45.10 77.35
CA PHE A 709 31.26 -43.72 77.66
C PHE A 709 32.43 -43.09 76.89
N ILE A 710 32.15 -42.05 76.10
CA ILE A 710 32.22 -40.60 76.44
C ILE A 710 31.63 -39.80 75.28
#